data_AF-A0A2T4TIL0-F1
#
_entry.id   AF-A0A2T4TIL0-F1
#
_cell.length_a   1.000
_cell.length_b   1.000
_cell.length_c   1.000
_cell.angle_alpha   90.00
_cell.angle_beta   90.00
_cell.angle_gamma   90.00
#
_symmetry.space_group_name_H-M   'P 1'
#
loop_
_entity.id
_entity.type
_entity.pdbx_description
1 polymer ?
#
loop_
_entity_poly.entity_id
_entity_poly.type
_entity_poly.pdbx_seq_one_letter_code
_entity_poly.pdbx_strand_id
1 'polypeptide(L)'
;MEHNLFEELQAKKQQLVAFATKAVEYGWISATKEESTNKGIISLEEIKEKIEKDTLTIGVIGQMKCGKSTFLNSFVFKDNVLPAATTPMTAALSVITYGEKEHIVAEFYTADEWAEQKIQALREESEATDTLDASKIKAAKELVSKAHKLGTSLDSYLGKTKEDSFGQLIEYVGAEGKYVSITKSVTIYYPNEYLKGVEVVDTPGFNDPIVSREERTKAFLAKADVVIMMLYAGRPFDATDRDIIFKNVRQCGIGKVLVGINKYDIPYCSETNPEDENQIKDYVKQEIKKACRECNDNTLVEILNDVEPIPLSAEMALLSELPMSKITSSDSFEFAWKRHCSNFGISTQTEMYRWSHIDQFIKAVQNMIDNEKGKILFKKPINAILAAGEKIKTDNEDALSLLSNKITLLLAPDSDLEEREEKLSKAKKRILKKIDYLEEDLNAEIRNLVGKGKNELEDIVDASCRRMLNIVQNEWGTFKSFDSISPRLDTELQALKTRKLKRATENISKDCENKIKRSIKEFFSDTEDILLKYLPDFNNKDFIKSTQNNITMDMGKSDLFSYANDDEEEITWGDVIGSICNGALNGVTLGLWEKTIDSISHSGIKKDVSDEINSISREFDPKPYLNQAFKSKDKIIEYVRNRFINELIEPLQKQLTSVRSKINNKEQELHNAKEECKVLEETKRDIARQIEDIQALQTELS
;
A
#
# COMPACT_ATOMS: atom_id res chain seq x y z
N MET A 1 16.32 -12.04 -22.52
CA MET A 1 16.38 -10.81 -21.70
C MET A 1 15.12 -10.85 -20.86
N GLU A 2 15.24 -11.12 -19.57
CA GLU A 2 14.13 -10.91 -18.63
C GLU A 2 13.79 -9.41 -18.65
N HIS A 3 12.51 -9.07 -18.68
CA HIS A 3 12.05 -7.68 -18.69
C HIS A 3 12.51 -6.97 -17.41
N ASN A 4 12.86 -5.69 -17.53
CA ASN A 4 13.21 -4.89 -16.36
C ASN A 4 11.95 -4.72 -15.49
N LEU A 5 12.06 -4.81 -14.16
CA LEU A 5 10.95 -4.61 -13.21
C LEU A 5 10.11 -3.37 -13.54
N PHE A 6 10.76 -2.27 -13.89
CA PHE A 6 10.09 -1.04 -14.22
C PHE A 6 9.30 -1.13 -15.54
N GLU A 7 9.80 -1.89 -16.52
CA GLU A 7 9.10 -2.14 -17.78
C GLU A 7 7.86 -3.00 -17.54
N GLU A 8 7.94 -4.01 -16.69
CA GLU A 8 6.79 -4.83 -16.31
C GLU A 8 5.70 -4.01 -15.62
N LEU A 9 6.09 -3.07 -14.75
CA LEU A 9 5.14 -2.16 -14.12
C LEU A 9 4.46 -1.24 -15.15
N GLN A 10 5.22 -0.68 -16.09
CA GLN A 10 4.63 0.13 -17.17
C GLN A 10 3.71 -0.70 -18.08
N ALA A 11 4.11 -1.92 -18.41
CA ALA A 11 3.29 -2.84 -19.19
C ALA A 11 1.97 -3.13 -18.48
N LYS A 12 1.99 -3.44 -17.17
CA LYS A 12 0.78 -3.62 -16.36
C LYS A 12 -0.11 -2.36 -16.34
N LYS A 13 0.48 -1.16 -16.19
CA LYS A 13 -0.25 0.12 -16.26
C LYS A 13 -0.94 0.29 -17.63
N GLN A 14 -0.25 0.02 -18.73
CA GLN A 14 -0.79 0.12 -20.09
C GLN A 14 -1.87 -0.93 -20.36
N GLN A 15 -1.66 -2.17 -19.92
CA GLN A 15 -2.65 -3.24 -20.01
C GLN A 15 -3.93 -2.89 -19.24
N LEU A 16 -3.83 -2.28 -18.05
CA LEU A 16 -4.99 -1.84 -17.30
C LEU A 16 -5.76 -0.74 -18.06
N VAL A 17 -5.07 0.20 -18.69
CA VAL A 17 -5.71 1.22 -19.53
C VAL A 17 -6.38 0.60 -20.75
N ALA A 18 -5.76 -0.39 -21.40
CA ALA A 18 -6.36 -1.12 -22.52
C ALA A 18 -7.60 -1.90 -22.08
N PHE A 19 -7.53 -2.58 -20.95
CA PHE A 19 -8.63 -3.29 -20.31
C PHE A 19 -9.81 -2.36 -20.00
N ALA A 20 -9.55 -1.20 -19.38
CA ALA A 20 -10.56 -0.20 -19.09
C ALA A 20 -11.15 0.45 -20.35
N THR A 21 -10.32 0.68 -21.38
CA THR A 21 -10.78 1.22 -22.67
C THR A 21 -11.72 0.23 -23.35
N LYS A 22 -11.42 -1.06 -23.31
CA LYS A 22 -12.30 -2.11 -23.84
C LYS A 22 -13.64 -2.15 -23.11
N ALA A 23 -13.63 -1.98 -21.79
CA ALA A 23 -14.85 -1.88 -20.99
C ALA A 23 -15.71 -0.67 -21.37
N VAL A 24 -15.11 0.48 -21.71
CA VAL A 24 -15.83 1.64 -22.26
C VAL A 24 -16.44 1.32 -23.64
N GLU A 25 -15.69 0.66 -24.53
CA GLU A 25 -16.21 0.26 -25.85
C GLU A 25 -17.44 -0.65 -25.74
N TYR A 26 -17.48 -1.51 -24.72
CA TYR A 26 -18.63 -2.38 -24.42
C TYR A 26 -19.73 -1.69 -23.61
N GLY A 27 -19.54 -0.42 -23.21
CA GLY A 27 -20.50 0.33 -22.41
C GLY A 27 -20.62 -0.14 -20.96
N TRP A 28 -19.62 -0.87 -20.44
CA TRP A 28 -19.62 -1.36 -19.05
C TRP A 28 -19.32 -0.23 -18.06
N ILE A 29 -18.46 0.72 -18.44
CA ILE A 29 -18.08 1.89 -17.63
C ILE A 29 -18.14 3.16 -18.48
N SER A 30 -18.22 4.33 -17.84
CA SER A 30 -18.19 5.62 -18.54
C SER A 30 -16.78 6.03 -18.94
N ALA A 31 -16.68 6.82 -20.02
CA ALA A 31 -15.42 7.41 -20.45
C ALA A 31 -14.99 8.54 -19.51
N THR A 32 -15.94 9.38 -19.09
CA THR A 32 -15.72 10.57 -18.27
C THR A 32 -16.39 10.48 -16.90
N LYS A 33 -15.95 11.34 -15.97
CA LYS A 33 -16.57 11.47 -14.62
C LYS A 33 -18.02 11.98 -14.69
N GLU A 34 -18.31 12.91 -15.59
CA GLU A 34 -19.62 13.57 -15.72
C GLU A 34 -20.72 12.65 -16.27
N GLU A 35 -20.35 11.66 -17.09
CA GLU A 35 -21.28 10.66 -17.64
C GLU A 35 -21.62 9.53 -16.65
N SER A 36 -20.97 9.50 -15.48
CA SER A 36 -21.23 8.48 -14.46
C SER A 36 -22.59 8.70 -13.79
N THR A 37 -23.63 8.08 -14.36
CA THR A 37 -25.01 8.16 -13.84
C THR A 37 -25.22 7.34 -12.56
N ASN A 38 -24.34 6.38 -12.28
CA ASN A 38 -24.38 5.52 -11.10
C ASN A 38 -23.21 5.84 -10.15
N LYS A 39 -23.53 6.42 -8.98
CA LYS A 39 -22.58 6.61 -7.88
C LYS A 39 -21.93 5.25 -7.53
N GLY A 40 -20.64 5.10 -7.83
CA GLY A 40 -19.83 3.93 -7.41
C GLY A 40 -19.15 3.13 -8.53
N ILE A 41 -19.33 3.46 -9.82
CA ILE A 41 -18.59 2.83 -10.92
C ILE A 41 -17.43 3.74 -11.33
N ILE A 42 -16.20 3.24 -11.27
CA ILE A 42 -14.98 3.98 -11.64
C ILE A 42 -14.95 4.27 -13.15
N SER A 43 -14.65 5.51 -13.54
CA SER A 43 -14.54 5.91 -14.95
C SER A 43 -13.15 5.66 -15.54
N LEU A 44 -13.04 5.61 -16.88
CA LEU A 44 -11.73 5.50 -17.54
C LEU A 44 -10.81 6.68 -17.21
N GLU A 45 -11.37 7.88 -17.13
CA GLU A 45 -10.65 9.10 -16.73
C GLU A 45 -10.08 8.99 -15.32
N GLU A 46 -10.87 8.52 -14.34
CA GLU A 46 -10.38 8.28 -12.97
C GLU A 46 -9.25 7.24 -12.91
N ILE A 47 -9.37 6.16 -13.70
CA ILE A 47 -8.32 5.13 -13.78
C ILE A 47 -7.03 5.75 -14.32
N LYS A 48 -7.10 6.52 -15.41
CA LYS A 48 -5.94 7.18 -16.01
C LYS A 48 -5.30 8.16 -15.05
N GLU A 49 -6.09 9.05 -14.43
CA GLU A 49 -5.58 10.01 -13.45
C GLU A 49 -4.89 9.31 -12.26
N LYS A 50 -5.46 8.21 -11.75
CA LYS A 50 -4.85 7.44 -10.65
C LYS A 50 -3.53 6.81 -11.08
N ILE A 51 -3.45 6.26 -12.29
CA ILE A 51 -2.23 5.65 -12.83
C ILE A 51 -1.13 6.70 -13.08
N GLU A 52 -1.51 7.88 -13.56
CA GLU A 52 -0.60 9.00 -13.85
C GLU A 52 -0.06 9.66 -12.59
N LYS A 53 -0.91 9.88 -11.58
CA LYS A 53 -0.50 10.45 -10.30
C LYS A 53 0.28 9.46 -9.43
N ASP A 54 0.08 8.16 -9.63
CA ASP A 54 0.78 7.13 -8.85
C ASP A 54 2.26 7.04 -9.24
N THR A 55 3.10 7.54 -8.33
CA THR A 55 4.56 7.49 -8.41
C THR A 55 5.08 6.39 -7.51
N LEU A 56 5.76 5.39 -8.08
CA LEU A 56 6.47 4.35 -7.32
C LEU A 56 7.76 4.93 -6.75
N THR A 57 7.85 4.95 -5.42
CA THR A 57 8.93 5.58 -4.69
C THR A 57 9.79 4.50 -4.02
N ILE A 58 11.04 4.34 -4.48
CA ILE A 58 11.99 3.36 -3.96
C ILE A 58 13.11 4.08 -3.22
N GLY A 59 13.22 3.87 -1.91
CA GLY A 59 14.34 4.37 -1.11
C GLY A 59 15.44 3.33 -0.96
N VAL A 60 16.69 3.68 -1.29
CA VAL A 60 17.86 2.83 -1.05
C VAL A 60 18.67 3.37 0.13
N ILE A 61 18.82 2.54 1.16
CA ILE A 61 19.45 2.87 2.44
C ILE A 61 20.58 1.89 2.78
N GLY A 62 21.49 2.29 3.65
CA GLY A 62 22.61 1.47 4.11
C GLY A 62 23.84 2.30 4.43
N GLN A 63 24.80 1.70 5.14
CA GLN A 63 26.05 2.38 5.48
C GLN A 63 26.82 2.85 4.24
N MET A 64 27.73 3.80 4.43
CA MET A 64 28.72 4.13 3.43
C MET A 64 29.53 2.91 2.96
N LYS A 65 29.94 2.90 1.69
CA LYS A 65 30.77 1.83 1.08
C LYS A 65 30.14 0.42 1.08
N CYS A 66 28.87 0.28 1.45
CA CYS A 66 28.14 -0.98 1.26
C CYS A 66 27.79 -1.24 -0.22
N GLY A 67 27.97 -0.25 -1.11
CA GLY A 67 27.82 -0.40 -2.56
C GLY A 67 26.47 0.03 -3.15
N LYS A 68 25.75 0.95 -2.49
CA LYS A 68 24.45 1.51 -2.96
C LYS A 68 24.51 2.09 -4.36
N SER A 69 25.46 3.00 -4.63
CA SER A 69 25.57 3.65 -5.93
C SER A 69 25.95 2.66 -7.04
N THR A 70 26.78 1.65 -6.74
CA THR A 70 27.08 0.54 -7.66
C THR A 70 25.83 -0.30 -7.95
N PHE A 71 25.03 -0.59 -6.93
CA PHE A 71 23.76 -1.29 -7.09
C PHE A 71 22.79 -0.48 -7.96
N LEU A 72 22.61 0.81 -7.69
CA LEU A 72 21.77 1.71 -8.50
C LEU A 72 22.26 1.83 -9.94
N ASN A 73 23.57 1.84 -10.17
CA ASN A 73 24.15 1.78 -11.52
C ASN A 73 23.72 0.51 -12.27
N SER A 74 23.76 -0.65 -11.62
CA SER A 74 23.25 -1.90 -12.24
C SER A 74 21.73 -1.95 -12.34
N PHE A 75 21.01 -1.51 -11.31
CA PHE A 75 19.57 -1.66 -11.15
C PHE A 75 18.76 -0.66 -11.99
N VAL A 76 19.24 0.58 -12.09
CA VAL A 76 18.54 1.70 -12.74
C VAL A 76 19.16 2.05 -14.09
N PHE A 77 20.48 2.20 -14.17
CA PHE A 77 21.13 2.78 -15.36
C PHE A 77 21.65 1.74 -16.35
N LYS A 78 21.98 0.53 -15.88
CA LYS A 78 22.76 -0.48 -16.61
C LYS A 78 24.09 0.07 -17.16
N ASP A 79 24.61 1.10 -16.48
CA ASP A 79 25.85 1.81 -16.82
C ASP A 79 26.42 2.46 -15.56
N ASN A 80 27.69 2.83 -15.59
CA ASN A 80 28.38 3.46 -14.46
C ASN A 80 28.15 4.98 -14.42
N VAL A 81 26.96 5.38 -13.99
CA VAL A 81 26.50 6.78 -13.95
C VAL A 81 26.83 7.46 -12.62
N LEU A 82 26.35 6.91 -11.51
CA LEU A 82 26.51 7.50 -10.19
C LEU A 82 27.96 7.29 -9.73
N PRO A 83 28.61 8.32 -9.17
CA PRO A 83 29.95 8.17 -8.64
C PRO A 83 29.93 7.27 -7.41
N ALA A 84 30.83 6.29 -7.37
CA ALA A 84 31.07 5.48 -6.18
C ALA A 84 31.83 6.32 -5.13
N ALA A 85 31.11 7.14 -4.36
CA ALA A 85 31.72 8.00 -3.35
C ALA A 85 32.28 7.16 -2.18
N THR A 86 33.54 7.44 -1.79
CA THR A 86 34.23 6.75 -0.69
C THR A 86 34.40 7.62 0.56
N THR A 87 33.95 8.88 0.52
CA THR A 87 34.15 9.89 1.58
C THR A 87 32.83 10.35 2.21
N PRO A 88 32.76 10.57 3.55
CA PRO A 88 31.50 10.86 4.28
C PRO A 88 30.70 12.09 3.84
N MET A 89 31.33 13.09 3.25
CA MET A 89 30.71 14.42 3.07
C MET A 89 30.09 14.64 1.69
N THR A 90 29.92 13.56 0.93
CA THR A 90 29.87 13.63 -0.53
C THR A 90 28.48 13.51 -1.12
N ALA A 91 27.54 12.93 -0.39
CA ALA A 91 26.25 12.58 -0.97
C ALA A 91 25.21 13.63 -0.57
N ALA A 92 24.94 14.57 -1.48
CA ALA A 92 23.62 15.18 -1.50
C ALA A 92 22.60 14.10 -1.87
N LEU A 93 21.38 14.17 -1.31
CA LEU A 93 20.31 13.24 -1.64
C LEU A 93 20.09 13.24 -3.16
N SER A 94 20.17 12.06 -3.78
CA SER A 94 19.99 11.95 -5.24
C SER A 94 18.66 11.28 -5.55
N VAL A 95 17.80 11.98 -6.29
CA VAL A 95 16.51 11.46 -6.76
C VAL A 95 16.65 11.13 -8.23
N ILE A 96 16.36 9.91 -8.65
CA ILE A 96 16.41 9.47 -10.04
C ILE A 96 14.98 9.32 -10.53
N THR A 97 14.63 10.02 -11.60
CA THR A 97 13.30 9.96 -12.20
C THR A 97 13.36 10.12 -13.72
N TYR A 98 12.22 9.94 -14.37
CA TYR A 98 12.09 10.09 -15.82
C TYR A 98 12.17 11.56 -16.26
N GLY A 99 12.91 11.82 -17.32
CA GLY A 99 12.78 13.04 -18.11
C GLY A 99 13.09 12.80 -19.58
N GLU A 100 12.49 13.59 -20.48
CA GLU A 100 12.67 13.41 -21.93
C GLU A 100 14.13 13.53 -22.40
N LYS A 101 14.96 14.24 -21.63
CA LYS A 101 16.39 14.43 -21.87
C LYS A 101 17.16 14.22 -20.59
N GLU A 102 18.38 13.71 -20.72
CA GLU A 102 19.31 13.62 -19.59
C GLU A 102 19.70 15.01 -19.10
N HIS A 103 19.37 15.31 -17.84
CA HIS A 103 19.78 16.53 -17.17
C HIS A 103 19.68 16.37 -15.66
N ILE A 104 20.24 17.32 -14.93
CA ILE A 104 20.16 17.34 -13.47
C ILE A 104 19.59 18.67 -13.00
N VAL A 105 18.84 18.62 -11.91
CA VAL A 105 18.34 19.80 -11.20
C VAL A 105 18.83 19.73 -9.77
N ALA A 106 19.76 20.62 -9.42
CA ALA A 106 20.26 20.75 -8.05
C ALA A 106 19.38 21.72 -7.26
N GLU A 107 18.94 21.32 -6.07
CA GLU A 107 18.30 22.16 -5.07
C GLU A 107 19.36 22.60 -4.04
N PHE A 108 19.52 23.90 -3.84
CA PHE A 108 20.47 24.45 -2.85
C PHE A 108 19.79 24.82 -1.53
N TYR A 109 20.57 24.87 -0.45
CA TYR A 109 20.08 25.34 0.84
C TYR A 109 19.48 26.74 0.78
N THR A 110 18.45 26.98 1.57
CA THR A 110 17.92 28.33 1.78
C THR A 110 18.91 29.18 2.59
N ALA A 111 18.68 30.49 2.63
CA ALA A 111 19.51 31.39 3.43
C ALA A 111 19.48 31.03 4.92
N ASP A 112 18.32 30.61 5.43
CA ASP A 112 18.11 30.24 6.82
C ASP A 112 18.81 28.92 7.15
N GLU A 113 18.61 27.89 6.32
CA GLU A 113 19.30 26.59 6.45
C GLU A 113 20.83 26.78 6.43
N TRP A 114 21.33 27.66 5.55
CA TRP A 114 22.75 27.98 5.49
C TRP A 114 23.25 28.75 6.72
N ALA A 115 22.44 29.64 7.28
CA ALA A 115 22.78 30.36 8.50
C ALA A 115 22.91 29.40 9.69
N GLU A 116 22.02 28.41 9.81
CA GLU A 116 22.12 27.35 10.82
C GLU A 116 23.42 26.54 10.69
N GLN A 117 23.82 26.19 9.47
CA GLN A 117 25.09 25.50 9.22
C GLN A 117 26.29 26.35 9.64
N LYS A 118 26.27 27.68 9.40
CA LYS A 118 27.32 28.58 9.89
C LYS A 118 27.36 28.62 11.42
N ILE A 119 26.20 28.66 12.09
CA ILE A 119 26.12 28.67 13.55
C ILE A 119 26.70 27.37 14.12
N GLN A 120 26.34 26.22 13.55
CA GLN A 120 26.94 24.93 13.95
C GLN A 120 28.45 24.88 13.71
N ALA A 121 28.93 25.43 12.59
CA ALA A 121 30.35 25.47 12.27
C ALA A 121 31.18 26.35 13.24
N LEU A 122 30.55 27.32 13.90
CA LEU A 122 31.21 28.20 14.88
C LEU A 122 31.41 27.54 16.25
N ARG A 123 30.68 26.46 16.57
CA ARG A 123 30.82 25.72 17.84
C ARG A 123 32.18 25.03 17.93
N GLU A 124 32.76 24.96 19.13
CA GLU A 124 33.97 24.16 19.34
C GLU A 124 33.63 22.68 19.50
N GLU A 125 34.52 21.77 19.06
CA GLU A 125 34.29 20.32 19.22
C GLU A 125 34.27 19.91 20.70
N SER A 126 34.89 20.70 21.58
CA SER A 126 34.88 20.57 23.04
C SER A 126 33.50 20.85 23.67
N GLU A 127 32.63 21.58 22.96
CA GLU A 127 31.25 21.92 23.38
C GLU A 127 30.24 20.87 22.92
N ALA A 128 30.70 19.78 22.31
CA ALA A 128 29.84 18.69 21.88
C ALA A 128 29.25 17.95 23.08
N THR A 129 27.95 17.72 23.07
CA THR A 129 27.28 16.97 24.15
C THR A 129 27.55 15.47 24.08
N ASP A 130 27.83 14.95 22.89
CA ASP A 130 28.15 13.56 22.62
C ASP A 130 28.97 13.39 21.32
N THR A 131 29.28 12.15 20.95
CA THR A 131 30.05 11.81 19.74
C THR A 131 29.32 12.11 18.44
N LEU A 132 27.98 12.13 18.45
CA LEU A 132 27.15 12.48 17.29
C LEU A 132 27.20 13.99 17.07
N ASP A 133 27.01 14.79 18.11
CA ASP A 133 27.09 16.25 18.08
C ASP A 133 28.48 16.73 17.64
N ALA A 134 29.55 16.08 18.11
CA ALA A 134 30.92 16.34 17.62
C ALA A 134 31.05 16.09 16.11
N SER A 135 30.41 15.03 15.60
CA SER A 135 30.40 14.70 14.17
C SER A 135 29.62 15.74 13.36
N LYS A 136 28.49 16.25 13.89
CA LYS A 136 27.70 17.34 13.29
C LYS A 136 28.51 18.63 13.18
N ILE A 137 29.18 19.05 14.26
CA ILE A 137 30.03 20.26 14.27
C ILE A 137 31.17 20.13 13.25
N LYS A 138 31.85 18.98 13.20
CA LYS A 138 32.95 18.74 12.27
C LYS A 138 32.49 18.79 10.81
N ALA A 139 31.34 18.20 10.51
CA ALA A 139 30.76 18.23 9.16
C ALA A 139 30.35 19.65 8.75
N ALA A 140 29.69 20.40 9.63
CA ALA A 140 29.33 21.79 9.39
C ALA A 140 30.58 22.66 9.11
N LYS A 141 31.65 22.49 9.88
CA LYS A 141 32.94 23.17 9.66
C LYS A 141 33.54 22.88 8.29
N GLU A 142 33.62 21.61 7.90
CA GLU A 142 34.17 21.23 6.61
C GLU A 142 33.29 21.73 5.44
N LEU A 143 31.96 21.67 5.61
CA LEU A 143 30.99 22.14 4.62
C LEU A 143 31.09 23.65 4.40
N VAL A 144 31.15 24.45 5.46
CA VAL A 144 31.37 25.91 5.38
C VAL A 144 32.74 26.24 4.79
N SER A 145 33.79 25.49 5.16
CA SER A 145 35.13 25.67 4.61
C SER A 145 35.18 25.41 3.10
N LYS A 146 34.57 24.31 2.63
CA LYS A 146 34.50 23.99 1.20
C LYS A 146 33.69 25.00 0.41
N ALA A 147 32.69 25.62 1.03
CA ALA A 147 31.87 26.65 0.38
C ALA A 147 32.66 27.92 0.03
N HIS A 148 33.86 28.14 0.57
CA HIS A 148 34.76 29.21 0.12
C HIS A 148 35.11 29.09 -1.37
N LYS A 149 35.05 27.88 -1.97
CA LYS A 149 35.21 27.66 -3.43
C LYS A 149 34.23 28.48 -4.26
N LEU A 150 33.07 28.87 -3.70
CA LEU A 150 32.02 29.64 -4.37
C LEU A 150 32.21 31.17 -4.21
N GLY A 151 33.06 31.61 -3.28
CA GLY A 151 33.36 33.02 -3.04
C GLY A 151 32.10 33.89 -2.88
N THR A 152 32.09 35.05 -3.54
CA THR A 152 30.97 36.02 -3.50
C THR A 152 29.70 35.55 -4.20
N SER A 153 29.76 34.45 -4.96
CA SER A 153 28.59 33.94 -5.68
C SER A 153 27.68 33.06 -4.83
N LEU A 154 28.11 32.68 -3.61
CA LEU A 154 27.36 31.77 -2.73
C LEU A 154 25.94 32.25 -2.46
N ASP A 155 25.77 33.51 -2.02
CA ASP A 155 24.45 34.06 -1.67
C ASP A 155 23.50 34.13 -2.89
N SER A 156 24.05 34.13 -4.10
CA SER A 156 23.23 34.14 -5.32
C SER A 156 22.59 32.80 -5.66
N TYR A 157 23.08 31.69 -5.06
CA TYR A 157 22.58 30.34 -5.26
C TYR A 157 21.62 29.87 -4.15
N LEU A 158 21.70 30.44 -2.95
CA LEU A 158 20.87 30.01 -1.82
C LEU A 158 19.37 30.18 -2.12
N GLY A 159 18.59 29.14 -1.80
CA GLY A 159 17.14 29.07 -2.03
C GLY A 159 16.72 28.92 -3.49
N LYS A 160 17.67 28.68 -4.41
CA LYS A 160 17.39 28.48 -5.84
C LYS A 160 17.64 27.03 -6.25
N THR A 161 17.04 26.68 -7.37
CA THR A 161 17.41 25.48 -8.12
C THR A 161 18.31 25.85 -9.29
N LYS A 162 19.15 24.90 -9.72
CA LYS A 162 19.98 25.02 -10.92
C LYS A 162 19.83 23.78 -11.78
N GLU A 163 19.36 24.00 -12.99
CA GLU A 163 19.42 22.99 -14.04
C GLU A 163 20.82 22.97 -14.66
N ASP A 164 21.35 21.78 -14.90
CA ASP A 164 22.65 21.57 -15.52
C ASP A 164 22.68 20.29 -16.36
N SER A 165 23.72 20.17 -17.18
CA SER A 165 23.97 18.95 -17.96
C SER A 165 24.34 17.77 -17.04
N PHE A 166 23.94 16.57 -17.45
CA PHE A 166 24.20 15.35 -16.70
C PHE A 166 25.69 15.09 -16.41
N GLY A 167 26.59 15.46 -17.34
CA GLY A 167 28.04 15.36 -17.14
C GLY A 167 28.61 16.20 -15.99
N GLN A 168 27.84 17.17 -15.48
CA GLN A 168 28.23 17.97 -14.31
C GLN A 168 27.79 17.35 -12.98
N LEU A 169 27.17 16.16 -12.96
CA LEU A 169 26.71 15.51 -11.73
C LEU A 169 27.77 15.47 -10.63
N ILE A 170 29.03 15.18 -11.01
CA ILE A 170 30.16 15.11 -10.08
C ILE A 170 30.44 16.45 -9.36
N GLU A 171 30.04 17.59 -9.93
CA GLU A 171 30.19 18.91 -9.30
C GLU A 171 29.23 19.12 -8.13
N TYR A 172 28.15 18.34 -8.06
CA TYR A 172 27.09 18.44 -7.05
C TYR A 172 27.11 17.30 -6.03
N VAL A 173 27.55 16.10 -6.43
CA VAL A 173 27.59 14.90 -5.57
C VAL A 173 28.98 14.28 -5.45
N GLY A 174 30.02 14.85 -6.05
CA GLY A 174 31.40 14.36 -5.98
C GLY A 174 32.19 14.96 -4.81
N ALA A 175 33.19 14.26 -4.28
CA ALA A 175 33.85 14.66 -3.02
C ALA A 175 34.51 16.05 -3.09
N GLU A 176 34.98 16.39 -4.30
CA GLU A 176 35.67 17.64 -4.62
C GLU A 176 34.82 18.63 -5.44
N GLY A 177 33.56 18.27 -5.71
CA GLY A 177 32.67 19.06 -6.56
C GLY A 177 32.45 20.48 -6.04
N LYS A 178 32.31 21.43 -6.97
CA LYS A 178 32.21 22.86 -6.67
C LYS A 178 30.99 23.23 -5.82
N TYR A 179 29.85 22.55 -6.03
CA TYR A 179 28.57 22.93 -5.45
C TYR A 179 28.14 22.06 -4.26
N VAL A 180 28.81 20.95 -4.02
CA VAL A 180 28.49 19.92 -3.00
C VAL A 180 28.21 20.48 -1.61
N SER A 181 28.93 21.53 -1.21
CA SER A 181 28.78 22.15 0.10
C SER A 181 27.43 22.86 0.30
N ILE A 182 26.81 23.35 -0.78
CA ILE A 182 25.54 24.06 -0.72
C ILE A 182 24.37 23.25 -1.30
N THR A 183 24.66 22.13 -1.96
CA THR A 183 23.64 21.23 -2.51
C THR A 183 22.92 20.49 -1.40
N LYS A 184 21.59 20.60 -1.40
CA LYS A 184 20.68 19.86 -0.52
C LYS A 184 20.29 18.52 -1.16
N SER A 185 19.87 18.56 -2.42
CA SER A 185 19.53 17.38 -3.21
C SER A 185 19.76 17.62 -4.70
N VAL A 186 19.90 16.54 -5.46
CA VAL A 186 19.99 16.56 -6.92
C VAL A 186 18.93 15.63 -7.49
N THR A 187 18.08 16.14 -8.36
CA THR A 187 17.17 15.32 -9.17
C THR A 187 17.84 15.03 -10.50
N ILE A 188 18.02 13.75 -10.81
CA ILE A 188 18.57 13.22 -12.04
C ILE A 188 17.40 12.79 -12.93
N TYR A 189 17.23 13.51 -14.03
CA TYR A 189 16.26 13.17 -15.06
C TYR A 189 16.96 12.31 -16.11
N TYR A 190 16.46 11.10 -16.33
CA TYR A 190 17.08 10.14 -17.25
C TYR A 190 16.07 9.66 -18.31
N PRO A 191 16.45 9.59 -19.60
CA PRO A 191 15.53 9.33 -20.72
C PRO A 191 15.23 7.84 -20.93
N ASN A 192 14.76 7.18 -19.89
CA ASN A 192 14.29 5.79 -19.95
C ASN A 192 12.81 5.70 -19.63
N GLU A 193 11.99 5.30 -20.60
CA GLU A 193 10.53 5.20 -20.50
C GLU A 193 10.02 4.44 -19.26
N TYR A 194 10.74 3.41 -18.82
CA TYR A 194 10.37 2.64 -17.64
C TYR A 194 10.41 3.44 -16.33
N LEU A 195 11.15 4.56 -16.28
CA LEU A 195 11.20 5.45 -15.12
C LEU A 195 9.98 6.36 -14.98
N LYS A 196 9.03 6.36 -15.93
CA LYS A 196 7.83 7.21 -15.87
C LYS A 196 7.00 6.88 -14.63
N GLY A 197 6.79 7.85 -13.74
CA GLY A 197 6.11 7.59 -12.47
C GLY A 197 6.90 6.65 -11.56
N VAL A 198 8.23 6.66 -11.66
CA VAL A 198 9.16 6.00 -10.73
C VAL A 198 10.13 7.05 -10.19
N GLU A 199 10.32 7.04 -8.88
CA GLU A 199 11.33 7.80 -8.18
C GLU A 199 12.21 6.85 -7.38
N VAL A 200 13.50 6.77 -7.75
CA VAL A 200 14.49 6.00 -7.00
C VAL A 200 15.40 6.97 -6.28
N VAL A 201 15.50 6.84 -4.96
CA VAL A 201 16.34 7.73 -4.15
C VAL A 201 17.53 7.00 -3.58
N ASP A 202 18.71 7.52 -3.93
CA ASP A 202 19.95 7.21 -3.26
C ASP A 202 20.02 8.07 -2.00
N THR A 203 19.84 7.45 -0.84
CA THR A 203 20.02 8.16 0.42
C THR A 203 21.51 8.19 0.77
N PRO A 204 22.07 9.36 1.12
CA PRO A 204 23.47 9.50 1.57
C PRO A 204 23.87 8.58 2.72
N GLY A 205 22.89 7.98 3.39
CA GLY A 205 23.04 7.25 4.62
C GLY A 205 22.44 8.08 5.74
N PHE A 206 21.56 7.46 6.50
CA PHE A 206 20.85 8.01 7.64
C PHE A 206 21.72 8.52 8.81
N ASN A 207 23.04 8.38 8.70
CA ASN A 207 24.04 8.95 9.61
C ASN A 207 24.75 10.15 8.94
N ASP A 208 24.09 10.85 8.02
CA ASP A 208 24.59 12.12 7.51
C ASP A 208 24.69 13.10 8.70
N PRO A 209 25.89 13.61 9.01
CA PRO A 209 26.07 14.56 10.11
C PRO A 209 25.39 15.92 9.86
N ILE A 210 24.84 16.15 8.67
CA ILE A 210 24.13 17.38 8.31
C ILE A 210 22.62 17.20 8.53
N VAL A 211 22.07 17.92 9.52
CA VAL A 211 20.68 17.80 9.99
C VAL A 211 19.65 18.00 8.87
N SER A 212 19.83 19.02 8.03
CA SER A 212 18.90 19.31 6.93
C SER A 212 18.85 18.22 5.85
N ARG A 213 19.92 17.45 5.67
CA ARG A 213 19.96 16.29 4.76
C ARG A 213 19.29 15.07 5.40
N GLU A 214 19.46 14.89 6.71
CA GLU A 214 18.77 13.85 7.49
C GLU A 214 17.25 14.02 7.44
N GLU A 215 16.73 15.23 7.68
CA GLU A 215 15.30 15.53 7.65
C GLU A 215 14.67 15.27 6.27
N ARG A 216 15.36 15.69 5.19
CA ARG A 216 14.88 15.45 3.82
C ARG A 216 14.85 13.96 3.50
N THR A 217 15.85 13.21 3.96
CA THR A 217 15.90 11.74 3.82
C THR A 217 14.72 11.07 4.52
N LYS A 218 14.38 11.52 5.75
CA LYS A 218 13.19 11.03 6.48
C LYS A 218 11.89 11.37 5.77
N ALA A 219 11.74 12.60 5.29
CA ALA A 219 10.54 13.03 4.57
C ALA A 219 10.31 12.23 3.27
N PHE A 220 11.38 11.84 2.59
CA PHE A 220 11.29 10.99 1.41
C PHE A 220 10.90 9.55 1.78
N LEU A 221 11.54 8.98 2.79
CA LEU A 221 11.27 7.60 3.18
C LEU A 221 9.91 7.39 3.82
N ALA A 222 9.32 8.43 4.41
CA ALA A 222 7.91 8.42 4.83
C ALA A 222 6.93 8.26 3.64
N LYS A 223 7.36 8.58 2.42
CA LYS A 223 6.59 8.40 1.17
C LYS A 223 7.05 7.19 0.37
N ALA A 224 8.09 6.48 0.81
CA ALA A 224 8.64 5.37 0.06
C ALA A 224 7.73 4.15 0.14
N ASP A 225 7.41 3.60 -1.02
CA ASP A 225 6.63 2.39 -1.17
C ASP A 225 7.51 1.15 -0.93
N VAL A 226 8.78 1.24 -1.31
CA VAL A 226 9.78 0.18 -1.07
C VAL A 226 11.02 0.77 -0.47
N VAL A 227 11.50 0.18 0.63
CA VAL A 227 12.78 0.53 1.22
C VAL A 227 13.75 -0.64 1.08
N ILE A 228 14.80 -0.43 0.30
CA ILE A 228 15.90 -1.39 0.09
C ILE A 228 17.02 -1.04 1.06
N MET A 229 17.35 -1.95 1.96
CA MET A 229 18.50 -1.86 2.85
C MET A 229 19.66 -2.70 2.33
N MET A 230 20.77 -2.03 2.01
CA MET A 230 22.00 -2.65 1.54
C MET A 230 23.00 -2.82 2.69
N LEU A 231 23.23 -4.07 3.08
CA LEU A 231 24.23 -4.48 4.07
C LEU A 231 25.55 -4.88 3.38
N TYR A 232 26.65 -4.81 4.12
CA TYR A 232 27.95 -5.29 3.64
C TYR A 232 28.26 -6.69 4.19
N ALA A 233 28.46 -7.68 3.31
CA ALA A 233 28.68 -9.08 3.71
C ALA A 233 29.89 -9.30 4.62
N GLY A 234 30.96 -8.51 4.48
CA GLY A 234 32.17 -8.65 5.31
C GLY A 234 32.03 -8.13 6.75
N ARG A 235 31.01 -7.31 7.02
CA ARG A 235 30.64 -6.81 8.35
C ARG A 235 29.13 -6.56 8.38
N PRO A 236 28.31 -7.61 8.30
CA PRO A 236 26.88 -7.44 8.15
C PRO A 236 26.28 -6.98 9.49
N PHE A 237 25.41 -5.98 9.42
CA PHE A 237 24.56 -5.58 10.53
C PHE A 237 25.33 -5.03 11.74
N ASP A 238 26.29 -4.13 11.49
CA ASP A 238 27.13 -3.53 12.53
C ASP A 238 26.36 -2.49 13.40
N ALA A 239 27.05 -1.77 14.29
CA ALA A 239 26.40 -0.73 15.11
C ALA A 239 25.75 0.39 14.28
N THR A 240 26.32 0.71 13.11
CA THR A 240 25.80 1.75 12.21
C THR A 240 24.53 1.26 11.52
N ASP A 241 24.54 0.05 10.96
CA ASP A 241 23.37 -0.54 10.31
C ASP A 241 22.19 -0.67 11.28
N ARG A 242 22.50 -1.03 12.54
CA ARG A 242 21.54 -1.04 13.65
C ARG A 242 20.94 0.35 13.86
N ASP A 243 21.76 1.38 14.07
CA ASP A 243 21.28 2.75 14.28
C ASP A 243 20.38 3.25 13.15
N ILE A 244 20.73 2.94 11.90
CA ILE A 244 19.96 3.32 10.71
C ILE A 244 18.53 2.76 10.78
N ILE A 245 18.36 1.48 11.12
CA ILE A 245 17.04 0.88 11.22
C ILE A 245 16.31 1.38 12.48
N PHE A 246 16.98 1.33 13.63
CA PHE A 246 16.37 1.61 14.95
C PHE A 246 15.87 3.05 15.08
N LYS A 247 16.65 4.02 14.59
CA LYS A 247 16.31 5.44 14.73
C LYS A 247 15.43 5.92 13.58
N ASN A 248 15.69 5.47 12.35
CA ASN A 248 15.14 6.17 11.20
C ASN A 248 14.09 5.41 10.41
N VAL A 249 14.24 4.09 10.24
CA VAL A 249 13.17 3.28 9.63
C VAL A 249 11.94 3.25 10.55
N ARG A 250 12.15 3.16 11.88
CA ARG A 250 11.07 3.22 12.89
C ARG A 250 10.27 4.52 12.84
N GLN A 251 10.94 5.68 12.77
CA GLN A 251 10.29 7.00 12.80
C GLN A 251 9.45 7.28 11.55
N CYS A 252 9.78 6.65 10.41
CA CYS A 252 9.08 6.89 9.15
C CYS A 252 7.82 6.03 8.96
N GLY A 253 7.48 5.11 9.89
CA GLY A 253 6.27 4.29 9.80
C GLY A 253 6.26 3.28 8.63
N ILE A 254 7.44 2.88 8.14
CA ILE A 254 7.58 2.07 6.92
C ILE A 254 7.01 0.66 7.12
N GLY A 255 6.17 0.22 6.18
CA GLY A 255 5.44 -1.04 6.23
C GLY A 255 6.31 -2.30 6.10
N LYS A 256 7.32 -2.29 5.21
CA LYS A 256 8.28 -3.41 5.01
C LYS A 256 9.62 -2.92 4.45
N VAL A 257 10.69 -3.67 4.74
CA VAL A 257 12.07 -3.39 4.28
C VAL A 257 12.61 -4.63 3.58
N LEU A 258 13.22 -4.46 2.41
CA LEU A 258 13.95 -5.54 1.73
C LEU A 258 15.43 -5.44 2.06
N VAL A 259 16.06 -6.54 2.49
CA VAL A 259 17.47 -6.55 2.91
C VAL A 259 18.33 -7.28 1.88
N GLY A 260 19.27 -6.55 1.27
CA GLY A 260 20.29 -7.08 0.37
C GLY A 260 21.65 -7.17 1.06
N ILE A 261 22.28 -8.34 1.04
CA ILE A 261 23.64 -8.54 1.56
C ILE A 261 24.62 -8.39 0.39
N ASN A 262 25.13 -7.18 0.21
CA ASN A 262 26.03 -6.87 -0.90
C ASN A 262 27.46 -7.35 -0.65
N LYS A 263 28.20 -7.59 -1.73
CA LYS A 263 29.59 -8.08 -1.72
C LYS A 263 29.74 -9.45 -1.07
N TYR A 264 28.72 -10.30 -1.24
CA TYR A 264 28.77 -11.68 -0.75
C TYR A 264 29.93 -12.47 -1.34
N ASP A 265 30.44 -12.05 -2.51
CA ASP A 265 31.63 -12.60 -3.16
C ASP A 265 32.89 -12.56 -2.30
N ILE A 266 32.97 -11.64 -1.33
CA ILE A 266 34.13 -11.50 -0.45
C ILE A 266 34.23 -12.67 0.55
N PRO A 267 33.24 -12.91 1.43
CA PRO A 267 33.28 -14.08 2.31
C PRO A 267 33.19 -15.40 1.53
N TYR A 268 32.48 -15.42 0.41
CA TYR A 268 32.38 -16.63 -0.44
C TYR A 268 33.72 -17.08 -1.01
N CYS A 269 34.53 -16.13 -1.49
CA CYS A 269 35.85 -16.42 -2.06
C CYS A 269 37.01 -16.19 -1.08
N SER A 270 36.73 -16.17 0.23
CA SER A 270 37.74 -15.94 1.26
C SER A 270 38.78 -17.06 1.28
N GLU A 271 40.07 -16.72 1.15
CA GLU A 271 41.17 -17.71 1.19
C GLU A 271 41.36 -18.32 2.59
N THR A 272 40.97 -17.60 3.65
CA THR A 272 41.22 -17.99 5.04
C THR A 272 40.06 -18.73 5.69
N ASN A 273 38.82 -18.36 5.33
CA ASN A 273 37.60 -18.99 5.83
C ASN A 273 36.47 -18.77 4.81
N PRO A 274 36.37 -19.61 3.76
CA PRO A 274 35.30 -19.49 2.77
C PRO A 274 33.96 -19.85 3.39
N GLU A 275 32.98 -18.96 3.22
CA GLU A 275 31.61 -19.14 3.71
C GLU A 275 30.66 -19.42 2.53
N ASP A 276 29.77 -20.39 2.68
CA ASP A 276 28.71 -20.59 1.71
C ASP A 276 27.58 -19.54 1.86
N GLU A 277 26.72 -19.42 0.85
CA GLU A 277 25.64 -18.42 0.86
C GLU A 277 24.65 -18.59 2.02
N ASN A 278 24.41 -19.83 2.48
CA ASN A 278 23.52 -20.08 3.60
C ASN A 278 24.17 -19.66 4.91
N GLN A 279 25.47 -19.89 5.08
CA GLN A 279 26.25 -19.41 6.22
C GLN A 279 26.23 -17.88 6.30
N ILE A 280 26.43 -17.19 5.17
CA ILE A 280 26.35 -15.72 5.11
C ILE A 280 24.94 -15.25 5.50
N LYS A 281 23.89 -15.84 4.91
CA LYS A 281 22.48 -15.53 5.24
C LYS A 281 22.18 -15.76 6.71
N ASP A 282 22.58 -16.91 7.25
CA ASP A 282 22.31 -17.29 8.63
C ASP A 282 23.05 -16.40 9.62
N TYR A 283 24.29 -16.00 9.30
CA TYR A 283 25.04 -15.05 10.10
C TYR A 283 24.33 -13.69 10.17
N VAL A 284 23.88 -13.15 9.03
CA VAL A 284 23.11 -11.90 9.00
C VAL A 284 21.79 -12.05 9.76
N LYS A 285 21.05 -13.16 9.57
CA LYS A 285 19.81 -13.44 10.31
C LYS A 285 20.06 -13.50 11.82
N GLN A 286 21.18 -14.04 12.26
CA GLN A 286 21.56 -14.10 13.67
C GLN A 286 21.90 -12.72 14.24
N GLU A 287 22.68 -11.90 13.52
CA GLU A 287 23.00 -10.53 13.96
C GLU A 287 21.76 -9.63 14.00
N ILE A 288 20.86 -9.75 13.00
CA ILE A 288 19.53 -9.12 13.04
C ILE A 288 18.76 -9.53 14.30
N LYS A 289 18.65 -10.85 14.56
CA LYS A 289 17.94 -11.36 15.74
C LYS A 289 18.58 -10.91 17.04
N LYS A 290 19.91 -10.86 17.11
CA LYS A 290 20.66 -10.42 18.29
C LYS A 290 20.41 -8.96 18.58
N ALA A 291 20.48 -8.10 17.56
CA ALA A 291 20.15 -6.69 17.69
C ALA A 291 18.69 -6.47 18.11
N CYS A 292 17.76 -7.25 17.54
CA CYS A 292 16.36 -7.24 17.94
C CYS A 292 16.11 -7.74 19.37
N ARG A 293 17.05 -8.49 19.97
CA ARG A 293 17.00 -8.90 21.39
C ARG A 293 17.65 -7.88 22.31
N GLU A 294 18.73 -7.25 21.87
CA GLU A 294 19.43 -6.18 22.60
C GLU A 294 18.55 -4.92 22.70
N CYS A 295 17.74 -4.65 21.67
CA CYS A 295 16.63 -3.72 21.74
C CYS A 295 15.41 -4.42 22.36
N ASN A 296 14.95 -3.97 23.52
CA ASN A 296 13.69 -4.41 24.17
C ASN A 296 12.43 -3.94 23.38
N ASP A 297 12.43 -4.08 22.06
CA ASP A 297 11.47 -3.47 21.16
C ASP A 297 10.86 -4.49 20.19
N ASN A 298 9.59 -4.80 20.41
CA ASN A 298 8.86 -5.75 19.58
C ASN A 298 8.59 -5.21 18.16
N THR A 299 8.74 -3.90 17.88
CA THR A 299 8.50 -3.26 16.56
C THR A 299 9.41 -3.79 15.47
N LEU A 300 10.71 -3.78 15.72
CA LEU A 300 11.73 -4.27 14.79
C LEU A 300 11.74 -5.78 14.62
N VAL A 301 11.38 -6.52 15.68
CA VAL A 301 11.16 -7.97 15.57
C VAL A 301 10.12 -8.27 14.51
N GLU A 302 9.05 -7.48 14.37
CA GLU A 302 8.04 -7.73 13.32
C GLU A 302 8.45 -7.20 11.94
N ILE A 303 9.19 -6.09 11.85
CA ILE A 303 9.69 -5.58 10.56
C ILE A 303 10.74 -6.53 9.98
N LEU A 304 11.58 -7.14 10.81
CA LEU A 304 12.75 -7.93 10.38
C LEU A 304 12.63 -9.45 10.62
N ASN A 305 11.66 -9.98 11.38
CA ASN A 305 11.55 -11.44 11.60
C ASN A 305 11.32 -12.21 10.30
N ASP A 306 10.46 -11.65 9.45
CA ASP A 306 10.01 -12.29 8.22
C ASP A 306 10.82 -11.80 7.00
N VAL A 307 11.81 -10.93 7.23
CA VAL A 307 12.71 -10.47 6.16
C VAL A 307 13.74 -11.54 5.90
N GLU A 308 13.70 -12.08 4.70
CA GLU A 308 14.73 -12.97 4.19
C GLU A 308 15.85 -12.13 3.54
N PRO A 309 17.06 -12.07 4.14
CA PRO A 309 18.18 -11.35 3.52
C PRO A 309 18.64 -12.07 2.25
N ILE A 310 18.90 -11.29 1.20
CA ILE A 310 19.29 -11.82 -0.12
C ILE A 310 20.75 -11.43 -0.41
N PRO A 311 21.69 -12.39 -0.45
CA PRO A 311 23.05 -12.17 -0.93
C PRO A 311 23.05 -11.71 -2.38
N LEU A 312 23.85 -10.69 -2.67
CA LEU A 312 24.03 -10.18 -4.03
C LEU A 312 25.40 -9.53 -4.21
N SER A 313 25.87 -9.44 -5.45
CA SER A 313 27.07 -8.68 -5.81
C SER A 313 26.76 -7.63 -6.86
N ALA A 314 26.58 -6.38 -6.41
CA ALA A 314 26.30 -5.25 -7.28
C ALA A 314 27.43 -4.99 -8.30
N GLU A 315 28.67 -5.33 -7.96
CA GLU A 315 29.81 -5.18 -8.87
C GLU A 315 29.74 -6.20 -10.02
N MET A 316 29.43 -7.46 -9.73
CA MET A 316 29.20 -8.48 -10.76
C MET A 316 27.99 -8.12 -11.63
N ALA A 317 26.90 -7.64 -11.03
CA ALA A 317 25.72 -7.19 -11.76
C ALA A 317 26.07 -6.05 -12.74
N LEU A 318 26.80 -5.03 -12.28
CA LEU A 318 27.23 -3.93 -13.14
C LEU A 318 28.16 -4.39 -14.27
N LEU A 319 29.17 -5.20 -13.96
CA LEU A 319 30.10 -5.73 -14.97
C LEU A 319 29.40 -6.62 -16.02
N SER A 320 28.29 -7.26 -15.66
CA SER A 320 27.51 -8.06 -16.59
C SER A 320 26.72 -7.22 -17.61
N GLU A 321 26.40 -5.97 -17.27
CA GLU A 321 25.64 -5.04 -18.13
C GLU A 321 26.56 -4.11 -18.94
N LEU A 322 27.77 -3.81 -18.45
CA LEU A 322 28.69 -2.89 -19.11
C LEU A 322 29.20 -3.45 -20.46
N PRO A 323 29.35 -2.62 -21.50
CA PRO A 323 30.05 -3.02 -22.73
C PRO A 323 31.47 -3.49 -22.43
N MET A 324 31.90 -4.62 -23.01
CA MET A 324 33.26 -5.16 -22.81
C MET A 324 34.36 -4.14 -23.15
N SER A 325 34.13 -3.25 -24.12
CA SER A 325 35.05 -2.16 -24.44
C SER A 325 35.29 -1.22 -23.25
N LYS A 326 34.24 -0.86 -22.50
CA LYS A 326 34.35 -0.06 -21.27
C LYS A 326 35.12 -0.81 -20.18
N ILE A 327 34.85 -2.11 -20.02
CA ILE A 327 35.54 -2.96 -19.03
C ILE A 327 37.03 -3.01 -19.31
N THR A 328 37.43 -3.28 -20.56
CA THR A 328 38.85 -3.36 -20.96
C THR A 328 39.55 -2.01 -21.00
N SER A 329 38.81 -0.90 -21.10
CA SER A 329 39.40 0.44 -21.13
C SER A 329 39.71 1.00 -19.74
N SER A 330 39.18 0.37 -18.69
CA SER A 330 39.33 0.81 -17.30
C SER A 330 40.08 -0.25 -16.52
N ASP A 331 41.29 0.07 -16.07
CA ASP A 331 42.13 -0.86 -15.28
C ASP A 331 41.37 -1.43 -14.07
N SER A 332 40.52 -0.62 -13.42
CA SER A 332 39.72 -1.07 -12.27
C SER A 332 38.65 -2.08 -12.65
N PHE A 333 37.95 -1.88 -13.77
CA PHE A 333 36.91 -2.81 -14.22
C PHE A 333 37.51 -4.08 -14.81
N GLU A 334 38.61 -3.97 -15.57
CA GLU A 334 39.32 -5.13 -16.09
C GLU A 334 39.87 -6.00 -14.96
N PHE A 335 40.44 -5.38 -13.92
CA PHE A 335 40.90 -6.09 -12.73
C PHE A 335 39.74 -6.80 -12.02
N ALA A 336 38.62 -6.09 -11.76
CA ALA A 336 37.45 -6.68 -11.12
C ALA A 336 36.87 -7.84 -11.93
N TRP A 337 36.77 -7.69 -13.25
CA TRP A 337 36.34 -8.73 -14.17
C TRP A 337 37.21 -10.00 -14.05
N LYS A 338 38.54 -9.85 -14.17
CA LYS A 338 39.48 -10.96 -14.07
C LYS A 338 39.42 -11.64 -12.70
N ARG A 339 39.29 -10.85 -11.62
CA ARG A 339 39.15 -11.36 -10.24
C ARG A 339 37.92 -12.26 -10.13
N HIS A 340 36.75 -11.80 -10.58
CA HIS A 340 35.52 -12.59 -10.53
C HIS A 340 35.58 -13.84 -11.41
N CYS A 341 36.14 -13.72 -12.62
CA CYS A 341 36.37 -14.87 -13.49
C CYS A 341 37.22 -15.95 -12.83
N SER A 342 38.32 -15.55 -12.17
CA SER A 342 39.19 -16.49 -11.46
C SER A 342 38.50 -17.10 -10.24
N ASN A 343 37.81 -16.29 -9.45
CA ASN A 343 37.22 -16.70 -8.18
C ASN A 343 36.03 -17.65 -8.34
N PHE A 344 35.17 -17.40 -9.34
CA PHE A 344 33.94 -18.17 -9.57
C PHE A 344 34.06 -19.17 -10.73
N GLY A 345 35.21 -19.22 -11.41
CA GLY A 345 35.40 -20.08 -12.58
C GLY A 345 34.50 -19.71 -13.76
N ILE A 346 34.12 -18.44 -13.87
CA ILE A 346 33.22 -17.91 -14.91
C ILE A 346 34.00 -17.20 -16.02
N SER A 347 33.42 -17.13 -17.22
CA SER A 347 34.08 -16.51 -18.38
C SER A 347 33.17 -15.59 -19.19
N THR A 348 31.86 -15.60 -18.93
CA THR A 348 30.88 -14.84 -19.71
C THR A 348 30.09 -13.84 -18.85
N GLN A 349 29.59 -12.77 -19.47
CA GLN A 349 28.73 -11.78 -18.79
C GLN A 349 27.43 -12.41 -18.28
N THR A 350 26.89 -13.40 -19.00
CA THR A 350 25.69 -14.13 -18.57
C THR A 350 25.93 -14.95 -17.30
N GLU A 351 27.08 -15.61 -17.19
CA GLU A 351 27.46 -16.29 -15.93
C GLU A 351 27.66 -15.29 -14.81
N MET A 352 28.31 -14.15 -15.08
CA MET A 352 28.51 -13.09 -14.10
C MET A 352 27.19 -12.50 -13.59
N TYR A 353 26.21 -12.31 -14.47
CA TYR A 353 24.85 -11.90 -14.09
C TYR A 353 24.20 -12.92 -13.15
N ARG A 354 24.25 -14.22 -13.49
CA ARG A 354 23.68 -15.28 -12.64
C ARG A 354 24.34 -15.36 -11.27
N TRP A 355 25.66 -15.27 -11.22
CA TRP A 355 26.40 -15.25 -9.95
C TRP A 355 26.29 -13.93 -9.20
N SER A 356 25.73 -12.87 -9.79
CA SER A 356 25.47 -11.64 -9.04
C SER A 356 24.27 -11.75 -8.10
N HIS A 357 23.38 -12.73 -8.32
CA HIS A 357 22.07 -12.89 -7.65
C HIS A 357 21.16 -11.66 -7.69
N ILE A 358 21.44 -10.72 -8.60
CA ILE A 358 20.64 -9.50 -8.76
C ILE A 358 19.22 -9.83 -9.22
N ASP A 359 19.02 -10.91 -9.97
CA ASP A 359 17.72 -11.37 -10.45
C ASP A 359 16.81 -11.81 -9.30
N GLN A 360 17.35 -12.53 -8.31
CA GLN A 360 16.62 -12.90 -7.10
C GLN A 360 16.22 -11.66 -6.31
N PHE A 361 17.12 -10.69 -6.22
CA PHE A 361 16.87 -9.43 -5.53
C PHE A 361 15.78 -8.61 -6.24
N ILE A 362 15.88 -8.47 -7.56
CA ILE A 362 14.88 -7.78 -8.39
C ILE A 362 13.52 -8.44 -8.17
N LYS A 363 13.42 -9.78 -8.31
CA LYS A 363 12.18 -10.54 -8.09
C LYS A 363 11.55 -10.26 -6.72
N ALA A 364 12.36 -10.14 -5.67
CA ALA A 364 11.87 -9.79 -4.34
C ALA A 364 11.30 -8.36 -4.26
N VAL A 365 11.94 -7.39 -4.94
CA VAL A 365 11.39 -6.03 -5.10
C VAL A 365 10.05 -6.06 -5.83
N GLN A 366 9.93 -6.83 -6.93
CA GLN A 366 8.66 -6.94 -7.69
C GLN A 366 7.54 -7.51 -6.82
N ASN A 367 7.81 -8.59 -6.10
CA ASN A 367 6.85 -9.22 -5.20
C ASN A 367 6.37 -8.25 -4.11
N MET A 368 7.24 -7.38 -3.62
CA MET A 368 6.87 -6.37 -2.63
C MET A 368 5.92 -5.31 -3.23
N ILE A 369 6.26 -4.78 -4.42
CA ILE A 369 5.43 -3.81 -5.15
C ILE A 369 4.03 -4.39 -5.45
N ASP A 370 3.97 -5.63 -5.96
CA ASP A 370 2.71 -6.28 -6.32
C ASP A 370 1.81 -6.54 -5.10
N ASN A 371 2.41 -6.82 -3.93
CA ASN A 371 1.68 -7.09 -2.71
C ASN A 371 1.13 -5.83 -2.01
N GLU A 372 1.84 -4.71 -2.12
CA GLU A 372 1.49 -3.46 -1.44
C GLU A 372 0.68 -2.54 -2.36
N LYS A 373 1.29 -2.05 -3.45
CA LYS A 373 0.61 -1.19 -4.43
C LYS A 373 -0.33 -1.96 -5.34
N GLY A 374 0.04 -3.17 -5.75
CA GLY A 374 -0.71 -3.89 -6.78
C GLY A 374 -2.15 -4.22 -6.40
N LYS A 375 -2.42 -4.39 -5.09
CA LYS A 375 -3.78 -4.58 -4.57
C LYS A 375 -4.67 -3.36 -4.73
N ILE A 376 -4.11 -2.15 -4.61
CA ILE A 376 -4.89 -0.90 -4.64
C ILE A 376 -4.96 -0.36 -6.06
N LEU A 377 -3.84 -0.32 -6.77
CA LEU A 377 -3.74 0.31 -8.08
C LEU A 377 -4.34 -0.55 -9.21
N PHE A 378 -4.16 -1.88 -9.15
CA PHE A 378 -4.60 -2.77 -10.24
C PHE A 378 -5.86 -3.57 -9.87
N LYS A 379 -5.87 -4.27 -8.72
CA LYS A 379 -7.00 -5.16 -8.40
C LYS A 379 -8.33 -4.43 -8.24
N LYS A 380 -8.32 -3.23 -7.65
CA LYS A 380 -9.55 -2.47 -7.40
C LYS A 380 -10.23 -2.01 -8.70
N PRO A 381 -9.57 -1.31 -9.65
CA PRO A 381 -10.17 -0.98 -10.94
C PRO A 381 -10.62 -2.21 -11.75
N ILE A 382 -9.80 -3.27 -11.80
CA ILE A 382 -10.14 -4.50 -12.52
C ILE A 382 -11.43 -5.10 -11.98
N ASN A 383 -11.53 -5.24 -10.65
CA ASN A 383 -12.72 -5.80 -10.01
C ASN A 383 -13.96 -4.93 -10.21
N ALA A 384 -13.81 -3.60 -10.22
CA ALA A 384 -14.92 -2.67 -10.46
C ALA A 384 -15.49 -2.81 -11.88
N ILE A 385 -14.61 -2.92 -12.88
CA ILE A 385 -15.00 -3.15 -14.28
C ILE A 385 -15.71 -4.50 -14.44
N LEU A 386 -15.16 -5.57 -13.85
CA LEU A 386 -15.77 -6.90 -13.92
C LEU A 386 -17.16 -6.92 -13.27
N ALA A 387 -17.32 -6.24 -12.14
CA ALA A 387 -18.61 -6.10 -11.47
C ALA A 387 -19.63 -5.37 -12.35
N ALA A 388 -19.21 -4.33 -13.09
CA ALA A 388 -20.08 -3.63 -14.03
C ALA A 388 -20.54 -4.53 -15.19
N GLY A 389 -19.64 -5.36 -15.74
CA GLY A 389 -19.98 -6.34 -16.77
C GLY A 389 -20.96 -7.42 -16.28
N GLU A 390 -20.71 -8.00 -15.10
CA GLU A 390 -21.63 -8.99 -14.50
C GLU A 390 -23.00 -8.39 -14.19
N LYS A 391 -23.08 -7.10 -13.82
CA LYS A 391 -24.35 -6.40 -13.65
C LYS A 391 -25.13 -6.33 -14.97
N ILE A 392 -24.50 -5.92 -16.07
CA ILE A 392 -25.16 -5.85 -17.40
C ILE A 392 -25.69 -7.22 -17.83
N LYS A 393 -24.90 -8.27 -17.62
CA LYS A 393 -25.32 -9.65 -17.87
C LYS A 393 -26.54 -10.03 -17.05
N THR A 394 -26.50 -9.75 -15.75
CA THR A 394 -27.58 -10.05 -14.81
C THR A 394 -28.86 -9.32 -15.22
N ASP A 395 -28.77 -8.01 -15.50
CA ASP A 395 -29.91 -7.18 -15.92
C ASP A 395 -30.56 -7.71 -17.21
N ASN A 396 -29.75 -8.16 -18.18
CA ASN A 396 -30.26 -8.78 -19.42
C ASN A 396 -30.93 -10.14 -19.17
N GLU A 397 -30.39 -10.97 -18.28
CA GLU A 397 -30.98 -12.26 -17.88
C GLU A 397 -32.32 -12.07 -17.14
N ASP A 398 -32.41 -11.06 -16.28
CA ASP A 398 -33.67 -10.73 -15.60
C ASP A 398 -34.72 -10.23 -16.57
N ALA A 399 -34.33 -9.36 -17.52
CA ALA A 399 -35.22 -8.86 -18.56
C ALA A 399 -35.78 -10.01 -19.40
N LEU A 400 -34.94 -10.96 -19.81
CA LEU A 400 -35.37 -12.19 -20.50
C LEU A 400 -36.34 -13.02 -19.66
N SER A 401 -36.05 -13.20 -18.37
CA SER A 401 -36.91 -13.97 -17.47
C SER A 401 -38.28 -13.33 -17.29
N LEU A 402 -38.32 -12.00 -17.10
CA LEU A 402 -39.56 -11.22 -17.00
C LEU A 402 -40.36 -11.25 -18.32
N LEU A 403 -39.69 -11.22 -19.46
CA LEU A 403 -40.35 -11.24 -20.77
C LEU A 403 -40.88 -12.63 -21.10
N SER A 404 -40.13 -13.69 -20.78
CA SER A 404 -40.58 -15.08 -20.87
C SER A 404 -41.81 -15.34 -19.99
N ASN A 405 -41.83 -14.76 -18.78
CA ASN A 405 -43.01 -14.81 -17.92
C ASN A 405 -44.21 -14.11 -18.58
N LYS A 406 -44.02 -12.90 -19.13
CA LYS A 406 -45.07 -12.17 -19.86
C LYS A 406 -45.63 -12.97 -21.03
N ILE A 407 -44.78 -13.64 -21.81
CA ILE A 407 -45.20 -14.53 -22.91
C ILE A 407 -46.06 -15.67 -22.37
N THR A 408 -45.65 -16.29 -21.26
CA THR A 408 -46.40 -17.36 -20.60
C THR A 408 -47.76 -16.88 -20.09
N LEU A 409 -47.85 -15.66 -19.56
CA LEU A 409 -49.11 -15.04 -19.13
C LEU A 409 -50.05 -14.75 -20.29
N LEU A 410 -49.52 -14.26 -21.41
CA LEU A 410 -50.31 -13.96 -22.62
C LEU A 410 -50.91 -15.23 -23.26
N LEU A 411 -50.26 -16.38 -23.09
CA LEU A 411 -50.72 -17.70 -23.57
C LEU A 411 -51.68 -18.41 -22.59
N ALA A 412 -51.77 -17.97 -21.33
CA ALA A 412 -52.57 -18.62 -20.31
C ALA A 412 -54.07 -18.31 -20.42
N PRO A 413 -54.96 -19.26 -20.08
CA PRO A 413 -56.39 -19.02 -19.89
C PRO A 413 -56.66 -17.97 -18.82
N ASP A 414 -57.77 -17.22 -18.95
CA ASP A 414 -58.11 -16.15 -18.01
C ASP A 414 -58.39 -16.65 -16.58
N SER A 415 -58.85 -17.90 -16.42
CA SER A 415 -59.03 -18.56 -15.11
C SER A 415 -57.73 -18.69 -14.32
N ASP A 416 -56.61 -18.85 -15.03
CA ASP A 416 -55.30 -19.14 -14.43
C ASP A 416 -54.60 -17.84 -13.99
N LEU A 417 -55.04 -16.70 -14.54
CA LEU A 417 -54.51 -15.38 -14.20
C LEU A 417 -54.90 -14.97 -12.77
N GLU A 418 -56.13 -15.28 -12.33
CA GLU A 418 -56.58 -14.98 -10.95
C GLU A 418 -55.84 -15.82 -9.92
N GLU A 419 -55.63 -17.11 -10.18
CA GLU A 419 -54.86 -17.99 -9.30
C GLU A 419 -53.39 -17.53 -9.19
N ARG A 420 -52.79 -17.11 -10.31
CA ARG A 420 -51.43 -16.55 -10.33
C ARG A 420 -51.33 -15.22 -9.58
N GLU A 421 -52.34 -14.35 -9.67
CA GLU A 421 -52.39 -13.09 -8.90
C GLU A 421 -52.36 -13.37 -7.38
N GLU A 422 -53.16 -14.34 -6.94
CA GLU A 422 -53.20 -14.74 -5.55
C GLU A 422 -51.87 -15.35 -5.08
N LYS A 423 -51.24 -16.21 -5.90
CA LYS A 423 -49.92 -16.79 -5.63
C LYS A 423 -48.82 -15.72 -5.54
N LEU A 424 -48.79 -14.74 -6.45
CA LEU A 424 -47.87 -13.60 -6.42
C LEU A 424 -48.04 -12.74 -5.17
N SER A 425 -49.28 -12.45 -4.77
CA SER A 425 -49.57 -11.71 -3.54
C SER A 425 -49.10 -12.47 -2.29
N LYS A 426 -49.29 -13.80 -2.26
CA LYS A 426 -48.77 -14.68 -1.21
C LYS A 426 -47.23 -14.72 -1.19
N ALA A 427 -46.59 -14.77 -2.35
CA ALA A 427 -45.14 -14.70 -2.49
C ALA A 427 -44.60 -13.36 -1.94
N LYS A 428 -45.14 -12.22 -2.39
CA LYS A 428 -44.78 -10.87 -1.90
C LYS A 428 -44.81 -10.80 -0.38
N LYS A 429 -45.93 -11.21 0.22
CA LYS A 429 -46.10 -11.19 1.69
C LYS A 429 -45.11 -12.08 2.42
N ARG A 430 -44.76 -13.25 1.87
CA ARG A 430 -43.82 -14.19 2.50
C ARG A 430 -42.37 -13.73 2.36
N ILE A 431 -41.99 -13.20 1.19
CA ILE A 431 -40.66 -12.66 0.93
C ILE A 431 -40.42 -11.42 1.80
N LEU A 432 -41.38 -10.48 1.87
CA LEU A 432 -41.28 -9.31 2.76
C LEU A 432 -41.03 -9.72 4.22
N LYS A 433 -41.78 -10.70 4.73
CA LYS A 433 -41.54 -11.24 6.07
C LYS A 433 -40.12 -11.79 6.22
N LYS A 434 -39.60 -12.51 5.22
CA LYS A 434 -38.24 -13.05 5.25
C LYS A 434 -37.17 -11.95 5.20
N ILE A 435 -37.42 -10.86 4.47
CA ILE A 435 -36.55 -9.68 4.49
C ILE A 435 -36.56 -9.03 5.87
N ASP A 436 -37.75 -8.86 6.48
CA ASP A 436 -37.86 -8.28 7.83
C ASP A 436 -37.14 -9.17 8.87
N TYR A 437 -37.26 -10.50 8.77
CA TYR A 437 -36.50 -11.43 9.62
C TYR A 437 -34.99 -11.33 9.41
N LEU A 438 -34.52 -11.19 8.16
CA LEU A 438 -33.11 -10.97 7.87
C LEU A 438 -32.60 -9.68 8.51
N GLU A 439 -33.38 -8.60 8.41
CA GLU A 439 -33.06 -7.31 9.04
C GLU A 439 -32.98 -7.44 10.57
N GLU A 440 -33.94 -8.09 11.21
CA GLU A 440 -33.94 -8.33 12.65
C GLU A 440 -32.74 -9.19 13.10
N ASP A 441 -32.43 -10.26 12.36
CA ASP A 441 -31.32 -11.18 12.65
C ASP A 441 -29.96 -10.48 12.53
N LEU A 442 -29.72 -9.78 11.41
CA LEU A 442 -28.50 -8.98 11.21
C LEU A 442 -28.35 -7.91 12.30
N ASN A 443 -29.45 -7.23 12.66
CA ASN A 443 -29.46 -6.24 13.74
C ASN A 443 -29.12 -6.85 15.10
N ALA A 444 -29.60 -8.06 15.41
CA ALA A 444 -29.29 -8.76 16.64
C ALA A 444 -27.81 -9.18 16.68
N GLU A 445 -27.32 -9.78 15.59
CA GLU A 445 -25.94 -10.27 15.53
C GLU A 445 -24.91 -9.16 15.57
N ILE A 446 -25.16 -8.05 14.87
CA ILE A 446 -24.30 -6.87 14.89
C ILE A 446 -24.29 -6.21 16.26
N ARG A 447 -25.45 -6.04 16.92
CA ARG A 447 -25.48 -5.50 18.29
C ARG A 447 -24.67 -6.34 19.26
N ASN A 448 -24.75 -7.66 19.16
CA ASN A 448 -23.97 -8.58 19.97
C ASN A 448 -22.46 -8.45 19.69
N LEU A 449 -22.06 -8.30 18.42
CA LEU A 449 -20.67 -8.08 18.03
C LEU A 449 -20.13 -6.72 18.51
N VAL A 450 -20.89 -5.64 18.36
CA VAL A 450 -20.53 -4.32 18.89
C VAL A 450 -20.30 -4.40 20.39
N GLY A 451 -21.20 -5.07 21.12
CA GLY A 451 -21.07 -5.22 22.58
C GLY A 451 -19.82 -6.01 22.98
N LYS A 452 -19.56 -7.15 22.34
CA LYS A 452 -18.38 -7.97 22.62
C LYS A 452 -17.08 -7.27 22.22
N GLY A 453 -17.04 -6.73 21.00
CA GLY A 453 -15.88 -6.03 20.47
C GLY A 453 -15.56 -4.76 21.26
N LYS A 454 -16.59 -4.05 21.75
CA LYS A 454 -16.39 -2.93 22.68
C LYS A 454 -15.59 -3.37 23.90
N ASN A 455 -16.08 -4.38 24.61
CA ASN A 455 -15.45 -4.85 25.85
C ASN A 455 -14.04 -5.37 25.59
N GLU A 456 -13.84 -6.12 24.50
CA GLU A 456 -12.51 -6.64 24.13
C GLU A 456 -11.49 -5.52 23.86
N LEU A 457 -11.90 -4.47 23.13
CA LEU A 457 -11.02 -3.34 22.83
C LEU A 457 -10.74 -2.50 24.08
N GLU A 458 -11.75 -2.25 24.93
CA GLU A 458 -11.57 -1.60 26.24
C GLU A 458 -10.60 -2.39 27.12
N ASP A 459 -10.76 -3.72 27.22
CA ASP A 459 -9.87 -4.59 28.01
C ASP A 459 -8.41 -4.53 27.52
N ILE A 460 -8.20 -4.46 26.20
CA ILE A 460 -6.87 -4.35 25.58
C ILE A 460 -6.20 -3.01 25.92
N VAL A 461 -6.96 -1.91 25.86
CA VAL A 461 -6.50 -0.56 26.21
C VAL A 461 -6.17 -0.51 27.70
N ASP A 462 -7.08 -0.96 28.55
CA ASP A 462 -6.90 -1.03 30.00
C ASP A 462 -5.66 -1.85 30.39
N ALA A 463 -5.46 -3.00 29.75
CA ALA A 463 -4.27 -3.81 29.99
C ALA A 463 -2.98 -3.09 29.58
N SER A 464 -3.02 -2.26 28.55
CA SER A 464 -1.88 -1.46 28.10
C SER A 464 -1.63 -0.26 29.03
N CYS A 465 -2.67 0.44 29.46
CA CYS A 465 -2.56 1.49 30.47
C CYS A 465 -2.01 0.96 31.79
N ARG A 466 -2.45 -0.22 32.25
CA ARG A 466 -1.87 -0.87 33.44
C ARG A 466 -0.38 -1.17 33.30
N ARG A 467 0.09 -1.59 32.12
CA ARG A 467 1.52 -1.80 31.85
C ARG A 467 2.29 -0.47 31.86
N MET A 468 1.76 0.57 31.23
CA MET A 468 2.37 1.90 31.23
C MET A 468 2.46 2.48 32.64
N LEU A 469 1.40 2.36 33.45
CA LEU A 469 1.42 2.76 34.86
C LEU A 469 2.47 1.99 35.67
N ASN A 470 2.65 0.69 35.42
CA ASN A 470 3.68 -0.11 36.08
C ASN A 470 5.09 0.42 35.76
N ILE A 471 5.36 0.77 34.49
CA ILE A 471 6.63 1.40 34.07
C ILE A 471 6.87 2.70 34.84
N VAL A 472 5.86 3.59 34.88
CA VAL A 472 5.93 4.87 35.61
C VAL A 472 6.13 4.64 37.11
N GLN A 473 5.48 3.64 37.69
CA GLN A 473 5.48 3.39 39.13
C GLN A 473 6.74 2.71 39.64
N ASN A 474 7.21 1.68 38.94
CA ASN A 474 8.23 0.76 39.44
C ASN A 474 9.58 0.91 38.74
N GLU A 475 9.62 1.51 37.54
CA GLU A 475 10.86 1.63 36.75
C GLU A 475 11.41 3.06 36.74
N TRP A 476 10.57 4.07 37.01
CA TRP A 476 11.01 5.46 37.13
C TRP A 476 11.62 5.75 38.51
N GLY A 477 12.95 5.80 38.57
CA GLY A 477 13.70 6.12 39.79
C GLY A 477 13.72 7.61 40.12
N THR A 478 13.77 7.95 41.41
CA THR A 478 13.65 9.31 41.98
C THR A 478 14.59 10.36 41.41
N PHE A 479 15.74 9.95 40.86
CA PHE A 479 16.79 10.84 40.32
C PHE A 479 16.96 10.72 38.80
N LYS A 480 16.03 10.06 38.09
CA LYS A 480 16.11 9.86 36.64
C LYS A 480 15.14 10.79 35.89
N SER A 481 15.57 11.29 34.73
CA SER A 481 14.70 12.08 33.83
C SER A 481 13.61 11.20 33.20
N PHE A 482 12.57 11.84 32.66
CA PHE A 482 11.49 11.18 31.95
C PHE A 482 12.00 10.37 30.73
N ASP A 483 13.08 10.84 30.09
CA ASP A 483 13.75 10.17 28.97
C ASP A 483 14.17 8.72 29.29
N SER A 484 14.38 8.40 30.59
CA SER A 484 14.75 7.05 31.01
C SER A 484 13.65 6.01 30.85
N ILE A 485 12.38 6.43 30.87
CA ILE A 485 11.20 5.55 30.73
C ILE A 485 10.40 5.82 29.46
N SER A 486 10.55 7.01 28.88
CA SER A 486 9.80 7.48 27.71
C SER A 486 9.83 6.51 26.51
N PRO A 487 10.99 5.91 26.13
CA PRO A 487 11.02 4.94 25.04
C PRO A 487 10.15 3.70 25.28
N ARG A 488 10.03 3.24 26.53
CA ARG A 488 9.22 2.05 26.88
C ARG A 488 7.73 2.35 26.88
N LEU A 489 7.36 3.54 27.35
CA LEU A 489 5.99 4.04 27.28
C LEU A 489 5.55 4.19 25.82
N ASP A 490 6.40 4.77 24.97
CA ASP A 490 6.15 4.86 23.54
C ASP A 490 6.04 3.48 22.90
N THR A 491 6.93 2.53 23.22
CA THR A 491 6.82 1.16 22.69
C THR A 491 5.50 0.48 23.05
N GLU A 492 5.00 0.59 24.29
CA GLU A 492 3.70 0.03 24.67
C GLU A 492 2.52 0.71 23.97
N LEU A 493 2.57 2.04 23.84
CA LEU A 493 1.54 2.83 23.16
C LEU A 493 1.50 2.53 21.65
N GLN A 494 2.67 2.42 21.01
CA GLN A 494 2.79 2.03 19.61
C GLN A 494 2.32 0.59 19.40
N ALA A 495 2.68 -0.34 20.28
CA ALA A 495 2.21 -1.72 20.21
C ALA A 495 0.68 -1.82 20.40
N LEU A 496 0.08 -0.96 21.23
CA LEU A 496 -1.37 -0.85 21.38
C LEU A 496 -2.02 -0.44 20.04
N LYS A 497 -1.56 0.67 19.45
CA LYS A 497 -2.09 1.22 18.19
C LYS A 497 -1.89 0.28 17.00
N THR A 498 -0.64 -0.07 16.72
CA THR A 498 -0.24 -0.73 15.47
C THR A 498 -0.54 -2.23 15.43
N ARG A 499 -0.80 -2.87 16.58
CA ARG A 499 -0.94 -4.33 16.68
C ARG A 499 -2.12 -4.80 17.49
N LYS A 500 -2.19 -4.46 18.79
CA LYS A 500 -3.16 -5.08 19.70
C LYS A 500 -4.57 -4.72 19.27
N LEU A 501 -4.81 -3.43 19.04
CA LEU A 501 -6.10 -2.96 18.52
C LEU A 501 -6.32 -3.44 17.09
N LYS A 502 -5.31 -3.30 16.21
CA LYS A 502 -5.40 -3.77 14.82
C LYS A 502 -5.86 -5.22 14.71
N ARG A 503 -5.22 -6.17 15.41
CA ARG A 503 -5.55 -7.60 15.38
C ARG A 503 -6.94 -7.88 15.97
N ALA A 504 -7.30 -7.21 17.05
CA ALA A 504 -8.63 -7.37 17.65
C ALA A 504 -9.73 -6.87 16.69
N THR A 505 -9.53 -5.73 16.05
CA THR A 505 -10.47 -5.20 15.05
C THR A 505 -10.55 -6.10 13.80
N GLU A 506 -9.44 -6.67 13.33
CA GLU A 506 -9.42 -7.65 12.25
C GLU A 506 -10.24 -8.92 12.59
N ASN A 507 -10.11 -9.43 13.82
CA ASN A 507 -10.90 -10.58 14.28
C ASN A 507 -12.40 -10.24 14.35
N ILE A 508 -12.75 -9.07 14.91
CA ILE A 508 -14.14 -8.60 14.99
C ILE A 508 -14.74 -8.49 13.58
N SER A 509 -13.98 -7.97 12.62
CA SER A 509 -14.39 -7.84 11.23
C SER A 509 -14.67 -9.20 10.59
N LYS A 510 -13.76 -10.17 10.77
CA LYS A 510 -13.91 -11.54 10.25
C LYS A 510 -15.11 -12.26 10.86
N ASP A 511 -15.33 -12.11 12.16
CA ASP A 511 -16.50 -12.68 12.84
C ASP A 511 -17.80 -12.07 12.32
N CYS A 512 -17.82 -10.77 12.05
CA CYS A 512 -18.95 -10.09 11.42
C CYS A 512 -19.22 -10.64 10.02
N GLU A 513 -18.21 -10.70 9.17
CA GLU A 513 -18.33 -11.21 7.80
C GLU A 513 -18.93 -12.62 7.77
N ASN A 514 -18.44 -13.51 8.64
CA ASN A 514 -18.93 -14.87 8.76
C ASN A 514 -20.41 -14.94 9.17
N LYS A 515 -20.83 -14.08 10.12
CA LYS A 515 -22.22 -14.03 10.57
C LYS A 515 -23.15 -13.49 9.50
N ILE A 516 -22.79 -12.39 8.84
CA ILE A 516 -23.59 -11.81 7.77
C ILE A 516 -23.75 -12.82 6.62
N LYS A 517 -22.65 -13.49 6.21
CA LYS A 517 -22.68 -14.54 5.18
C LYS A 517 -23.64 -15.67 5.54
N ARG A 518 -23.68 -16.06 6.82
CA ARG A 518 -24.59 -17.10 7.31
C ARG A 518 -26.05 -16.64 7.23
N SER A 519 -26.40 -15.48 7.76
CA SER A 519 -27.78 -14.97 7.74
C SER A 519 -28.30 -14.80 6.31
N ILE A 520 -27.45 -14.29 5.40
CA ILE A 520 -27.79 -14.15 3.98
C ILE A 520 -28.01 -15.53 3.32
N LYS A 521 -27.16 -16.51 3.61
CA LYS A 521 -27.31 -17.87 3.08
C LYS A 521 -28.63 -18.52 3.55
N GLU A 522 -28.97 -18.35 4.83
CA GLU A 522 -30.24 -18.85 5.39
C GLU A 522 -31.44 -18.15 4.72
N PHE A 523 -31.38 -16.82 4.54
CA PHE A 523 -32.40 -16.06 3.81
C PHE A 523 -32.62 -16.55 2.37
N PHE A 524 -31.55 -16.77 1.61
CA PHE A 524 -31.67 -17.24 0.22
C PHE A 524 -32.25 -18.64 0.12
N SER A 525 -31.87 -19.55 1.01
CA SER A 525 -32.44 -20.90 1.08
C SER A 525 -33.96 -20.84 1.31
N ASP A 526 -34.39 -20.05 2.29
CA ASP A 526 -35.81 -19.88 2.61
C ASP A 526 -36.60 -19.23 1.46
N THR A 527 -35.96 -18.29 0.75
CA THR A 527 -36.60 -17.55 -0.32
C THR A 527 -36.68 -18.37 -1.61
N GLU A 528 -35.68 -19.22 -1.89
CA GLU A 528 -35.73 -20.17 -3.00
C GLU A 528 -36.95 -21.11 -2.88
N ASP A 529 -37.23 -21.63 -1.69
CA ASP A 529 -38.41 -22.46 -1.43
C ASP A 529 -39.73 -21.71 -1.66
N ILE A 530 -39.78 -20.43 -1.30
CA ILE A 530 -40.96 -19.58 -1.55
C ILE A 530 -41.14 -19.37 -3.06
N LEU A 531 -40.06 -19.03 -3.77
CA LEU A 531 -40.10 -18.83 -5.22
C LEU A 531 -40.51 -20.12 -5.94
N LEU A 532 -39.93 -21.28 -5.60
CA LEU A 532 -40.29 -22.57 -6.20
C LEU A 532 -41.76 -22.92 -5.99
N LYS A 533 -42.32 -22.58 -4.83
CA LYS A 533 -43.72 -22.88 -4.50
C LYS A 533 -44.74 -21.97 -5.18
N TYR A 534 -44.43 -20.68 -5.30
CA TYR A 534 -45.40 -19.67 -5.75
C TYR A 534 -45.12 -19.13 -7.16
N LEU A 535 -43.91 -19.29 -7.67
CA LEU A 535 -43.41 -18.88 -8.98
C LEU A 535 -42.61 -20.04 -9.63
N PRO A 536 -43.24 -21.21 -9.88
CA PRO A 536 -42.52 -22.38 -10.43
C PRO A 536 -42.03 -22.17 -11.87
N ASP A 537 -42.66 -21.26 -12.60
CA ASP A 537 -42.35 -20.96 -14.01
C ASP A 537 -41.24 -19.90 -14.16
N PHE A 538 -40.76 -19.32 -13.07
CA PHE A 538 -39.64 -18.38 -13.06
C PHE A 538 -38.33 -19.14 -12.86
N ASN A 539 -37.25 -18.66 -13.48
CA ASN A 539 -35.93 -19.27 -13.31
C ASN A 539 -35.32 -18.91 -11.94
N ASN A 540 -35.86 -19.52 -10.89
CA ASN A 540 -35.57 -19.23 -9.50
C ASN A 540 -34.08 -19.42 -9.16
N LYS A 541 -33.47 -20.49 -9.67
CA LYS A 541 -32.08 -20.85 -9.35
C LYS A 541 -31.08 -19.81 -9.86
N ASP A 542 -31.23 -19.36 -11.10
CA ASP A 542 -30.31 -18.39 -11.68
C ASP A 542 -30.49 -17.00 -11.05
N PHE A 543 -31.72 -16.61 -10.72
CA PHE A 543 -31.99 -15.36 -10.00
C PHE A 543 -31.43 -15.35 -8.58
N ILE A 544 -31.63 -16.43 -7.81
CA ILE A 544 -31.06 -16.55 -6.46
C ILE A 544 -29.53 -16.55 -6.54
N LYS A 545 -28.96 -17.32 -7.47
CA LYS A 545 -27.50 -17.43 -7.62
C LYS A 545 -26.86 -16.11 -8.05
N SER A 546 -27.43 -15.39 -9.02
CA SER A 546 -26.95 -14.07 -9.44
C SER A 546 -27.05 -13.05 -8.31
N THR A 547 -28.19 -13.02 -7.61
CA THR A 547 -28.41 -12.10 -6.49
C THR A 547 -27.44 -12.39 -5.34
N GLN A 548 -27.23 -13.66 -5.01
CA GLN A 548 -26.28 -14.09 -4.00
C GLN A 548 -24.84 -13.77 -4.42
N ASN A 549 -24.48 -13.96 -5.69
CA ASN A 549 -23.16 -13.62 -6.21
C ASN A 549 -22.90 -12.12 -6.15
N ASN A 550 -23.86 -11.27 -6.51
CA ASN A 550 -23.70 -9.80 -6.44
C ASN A 550 -23.49 -9.34 -5.00
N ILE A 551 -24.30 -9.85 -4.06
CA ILE A 551 -24.11 -9.56 -2.63
C ILE A 551 -22.75 -10.11 -2.14
N THR A 552 -22.35 -11.32 -2.56
CA THR A 552 -21.08 -11.92 -2.16
C THR A 552 -19.88 -11.19 -2.76
N MET A 553 -19.99 -10.67 -3.98
CA MET A 553 -18.96 -9.83 -4.60
C MET A 553 -18.88 -8.48 -3.89
N ASP A 554 -20.00 -7.88 -3.50
CA ASP A 554 -20.02 -6.64 -2.71
C ASP A 554 -19.58 -6.85 -1.25
N MET A 555 -19.74 -8.06 -0.71
CA MET A 555 -19.23 -8.48 0.61
C MET A 555 -17.76 -8.94 0.61
N GLY A 556 -17.29 -9.53 -0.48
CA GLY A 556 -15.93 -10.06 -0.66
C GLY A 556 -14.92 -8.98 -1.08
N LYS A 557 -15.43 -7.86 -1.58
CA LYS A 557 -14.77 -6.57 -1.51
C LYS A 557 -14.86 -6.10 -0.06
N SER A 558 -13.79 -5.53 0.47
CA SER A 558 -13.78 -4.80 1.75
C SER A 558 -14.86 -3.70 1.90
N ASP A 559 -15.62 -3.44 0.83
CA ASP A 559 -16.55 -2.33 0.59
C ASP A 559 -17.89 -2.47 1.33
N LEU A 560 -18.16 -3.62 1.94
CA LEU A 560 -19.28 -3.71 2.87
C LEU A 560 -19.03 -2.94 4.16
N PHE A 561 -18.01 -2.10 4.28
CA PHE A 561 -17.78 -1.29 5.48
C PHE A 561 -17.30 0.13 5.13
N SER A 562 -17.42 0.54 3.86
CA SER A 562 -17.08 1.88 3.42
C SER A 562 -18.27 2.85 3.42
N TYR A 563 -17.99 4.03 3.94
CA TYR A 563 -18.83 5.21 3.79
C TYR A 563 -18.29 6.07 2.64
N ALA A 564 -19.20 6.67 1.87
CA ALA A 564 -18.91 7.82 1.03
C ALA A 564 -19.50 9.04 1.74
N ASN A 565 -18.65 9.97 2.17
CA ASN A 565 -19.07 11.34 2.41
C ASN A 565 -18.91 12.13 1.11
N ASP A 566 -19.56 13.29 1.00
CA ASP A 566 -19.58 14.15 -0.20
C ASP A 566 -18.19 14.64 -0.70
N ASP A 567 -17.08 14.24 -0.06
CA ASP A 567 -15.70 14.47 -0.49
C ASP A 567 -14.89 13.14 -0.49
N GLU A 568 -14.81 12.50 -1.66
CA GLU A 568 -13.77 11.60 -2.23
C GLU A 568 -12.85 10.64 -1.40
N GLU A 569 -13.14 10.22 -0.16
CA GLU A 569 -12.36 9.13 0.48
C GLU A 569 -13.22 7.95 0.98
N GLU A 570 -12.91 6.76 0.45
CA GLU A 570 -13.56 5.50 0.80
C GLU A 570 -12.88 4.87 2.03
N ILE A 571 -13.51 5.01 3.21
CA ILE A 571 -12.97 4.54 4.50
C ILE A 571 -13.11 3.00 4.61
N THR A 572 -12.00 2.29 4.61
CA THR A 572 -11.87 0.85 4.84
C THR A 572 -11.86 0.50 6.34
N TRP A 573 -11.91 -0.79 6.71
CA TRP A 573 -11.60 -1.20 8.10
C TRP A 573 -10.22 -0.71 8.57
N GLY A 574 -9.27 -0.51 7.65
CA GLY A 574 -7.98 0.12 7.93
C GLY A 574 -8.12 1.58 8.40
N ASP A 575 -9.12 2.29 7.89
CA ASP A 575 -9.44 3.67 8.27
C ASP A 575 -10.33 3.73 9.52
N VAL A 576 -11.11 2.68 9.81
CA VAL A 576 -11.77 2.51 11.12
C VAL A 576 -10.71 2.24 12.21
N ILE A 577 -9.74 1.36 11.92
CA ILE A 577 -8.57 1.13 12.79
C ILE A 577 -7.78 2.43 12.93
N GLY A 578 -7.55 3.13 11.82
CA GLY A 578 -6.92 4.44 11.76
C GLY A 578 -7.67 5.48 12.57
N SER A 579 -9.01 5.50 12.54
CA SER A 579 -9.86 6.43 13.29
C SER A 579 -9.96 6.09 14.77
N ILE A 580 -9.99 4.81 15.14
CA ILE A 580 -9.91 4.37 16.53
C ILE A 580 -8.53 4.74 17.10
N CYS A 581 -7.46 4.51 16.33
CA CYS A 581 -6.09 4.85 16.73
C CYS A 581 -5.84 6.36 16.72
N ASN A 582 -6.40 7.09 15.76
CA ASN A 582 -6.17 8.52 15.58
C ASN A 582 -7.11 9.36 16.46
N GLY A 583 -8.40 9.06 16.46
CA GLY A 583 -9.41 9.83 17.22
C GLY A 583 -9.36 9.57 18.73
N ALA A 584 -9.09 8.33 19.16
CA ALA A 584 -9.08 7.98 20.59
C ALA A 584 -7.68 7.96 21.21
N LEU A 585 -6.60 7.87 20.43
CA LEU A 585 -5.24 7.71 20.96
C LEU A 585 -4.19 8.72 20.41
N ASN A 586 -4.50 9.64 19.47
CA ASN A 586 -3.51 10.63 19.00
C ASN A 586 -3.26 11.81 19.94
N GLY A 587 -4.10 12.00 20.95
CA GLY A 587 -3.84 12.97 22.02
C GLY A 587 -2.58 12.66 22.83
N VAL A 588 -1.95 11.49 22.63
CA VAL A 588 -0.84 11.02 23.45
C VAL A 588 0.33 10.59 22.56
N THR A 589 1.41 11.37 22.58
CA THR A 589 2.69 11.11 21.91
C THR A 589 3.84 11.53 22.81
N LEU A 590 5.07 11.10 22.52
CA LEU A 590 6.31 11.53 23.19
C LEU A 590 6.36 13.05 23.49
N GLY A 591 6.00 13.89 22.51
CA GLY A 591 5.98 15.34 22.67
C GLY A 591 4.81 15.90 23.50
N LEU A 592 3.75 15.11 23.72
CA LEU A 592 2.67 15.43 24.68
C LEU A 592 3.07 15.05 26.09
N TRP A 593 3.73 13.91 26.29
CA TRP A 593 4.26 13.51 27.60
C TRP A 593 5.31 14.49 28.14
N GLU A 594 6.07 15.16 27.27
CA GLU A 594 6.99 16.24 27.66
C GLU A 594 6.27 17.56 27.94
N LYS A 595 5.16 17.85 27.24
CA LYS A 595 4.36 19.08 27.42
C LYS A 595 3.42 19.03 28.62
N THR A 596 3.01 17.84 29.07
CA THR A 596 2.16 17.65 30.26
C THR A 596 2.92 17.73 31.58
N ILE A 597 4.24 17.96 31.53
CA ILE A 597 5.11 18.14 32.70
C ILE A 597 5.03 19.59 33.20
N ASP A 598 3.95 19.92 33.90
CA ASP A 598 3.79 21.25 34.55
C ASP A 598 4.43 21.31 35.95
N SER A 599 4.78 20.14 36.52
CA SER A 599 5.26 20.00 37.89
C SER A 599 6.79 20.11 38.04
N ILE A 600 7.24 20.83 39.08
CA ILE A 600 8.67 21.05 39.38
C ILE A 600 9.28 19.89 40.22
N SER A 601 8.45 18.99 40.77
CA SER A 601 8.89 17.89 41.64
C SER A 601 8.66 16.52 41.00
N HIS A 602 9.60 15.59 41.18
CA HIS A 602 9.56 14.24 40.58
C HIS A 602 8.25 13.47 40.90
N SER A 603 7.71 13.62 42.10
CA SER A 603 6.42 13.02 42.47
C SER A 603 5.22 13.67 41.76
N GLY A 604 5.29 14.98 41.49
CA GLY A 604 4.30 15.69 40.69
C GLY A 604 4.32 15.23 39.23
N ILE A 605 5.50 15.16 38.61
CA ILE A 605 5.65 14.70 37.21
C ILE A 605 5.14 13.26 37.05
N LYS A 606 5.47 12.38 38.01
CA LYS A 606 4.96 11.00 38.03
C LYS A 606 3.44 10.93 38.09
N LYS A 607 2.82 11.86 38.80
CA LYS A 607 1.37 11.99 38.89
C LYS A 607 0.79 12.48 37.56
N ASP A 608 1.36 13.53 36.97
CA ASP A 608 0.87 14.11 35.71
C ASP A 608 0.90 13.07 34.57
N VAL A 609 2.00 12.32 34.45
CA VAL A 609 2.11 11.20 33.48
C VAL A 609 1.13 10.06 33.80
N SER A 610 0.92 9.75 35.09
CA SER A 610 -0.05 8.70 35.47
C SER A 610 -1.49 9.11 35.19
N ASP A 611 -1.82 10.39 35.39
CA ASP A 611 -3.15 10.95 35.13
C ASP A 611 -3.45 10.94 33.61
N GLU A 612 -2.46 11.24 32.78
CA GLU A 612 -2.54 11.14 31.32
C GLU A 612 -2.65 9.67 30.83
N ILE A 613 -1.97 8.71 31.46
CA ILE A 613 -2.19 7.28 31.13
C ILE A 613 -3.62 6.85 31.50
N ASN A 614 -4.16 7.37 32.60
CA ASN A 614 -5.52 7.07 33.04
C ASN A 614 -6.57 7.75 32.15
N SER A 615 -6.30 8.92 31.56
CA SER A 615 -7.23 9.59 30.64
C SER A 615 -7.45 8.74 29.40
N ILE A 616 -6.41 8.10 28.85
CA ILE A 616 -6.51 7.16 27.71
C ILE A 616 -7.58 6.09 27.94
N SER A 617 -7.55 5.41 29.09
CA SER A 617 -8.52 4.35 29.41
C SER A 617 -9.93 4.93 29.66
N ARG A 618 -10.03 6.12 30.28
CA ARG A 618 -11.31 6.77 30.57
C ARG A 618 -12.01 7.31 29.33
N GLU A 619 -11.25 7.80 28.35
CA GLU A 619 -11.75 8.47 27.15
C GLU A 619 -11.93 7.53 25.96
N PHE A 620 -11.34 6.34 26.02
CA PHE A 620 -11.45 5.35 24.96
C PHE A 620 -12.88 4.75 24.90
N ASP A 621 -13.67 5.15 23.90
CA ASP A 621 -14.92 4.49 23.54
C ASP A 621 -14.89 4.00 22.08
N PRO A 622 -14.75 2.68 21.84
CA PRO A 622 -14.73 2.13 20.49
C PRO A 622 -16.13 2.01 19.87
N LYS A 623 -17.19 2.19 20.67
CA LYS A 623 -18.58 1.93 20.25
C LYS A 623 -19.05 2.77 19.05
N PRO A 624 -18.77 4.08 18.94
CA PRO A 624 -19.18 4.88 17.78
C PRO A 624 -18.56 4.36 16.48
N TYR A 625 -17.28 4.01 16.53
CA TYR A 625 -16.52 3.49 15.38
C TYR A 625 -17.05 2.12 14.93
N LEU A 626 -17.29 1.21 15.89
CA LEU A 626 -17.89 -0.09 15.60
C LEU A 626 -19.30 0.07 14.99
N ASN A 627 -20.16 0.89 15.57
CA ASN A 627 -21.49 1.15 15.03
C ASN A 627 -21.45 1.73 13.61
N GLN A 628 -20.49 2.61 13.34
CA GLN A 628 -20.32 3.22 12.02
C GLN A 628 -19.88 2.20 10.99
N ALA A 629 -18.92 1.33 11.31
CA ALA A 629 -18.51 0.25 10.43
C ALA A 629 -19.73 -0.61 10.03
N PHE A 630 -20.55 -1.01 10.99
CA PHE A 630 -21.68 -1.92 10.73
C PHE A 630 -22.92 -1.28 10.06
N LYS A 631 -22.90 0.00 9.67
CA LYS A 631 -24.03 0.65 8.95
C LYS A 631 -24.32 0.03 7.58
N SER A 632 -23.33 -0.62 6.99
CA SER A 632 -23.44 -1.27 5.69
C SER A 632 -24.46 -2.40 5.59
N LYS A 633 -24.89 -2.97 6.71
CA LYS A 633 -26.00 -3.94 6.76
C LYS A 633 -27.26 -3.37 6.09
N ASP A 634 -27.48 -2.06 6.20
CA ASP A 634 -28.68 -1.40 5.67
C ASP A 634 -28.65 -1.41 4.14
N LYS A 635 -27.45 -1.28 3.53
CA LYS A 635 -27.27 -1.42 2.08
C LYS A 635 -27.63 -2.82 1.60
N ILE A 636 -27.29 -3.88 2.37
CA ILE A 636 -27.67 -5.26 2.03
C ILE A 636 -29.20 -5.41 2.05
N ILE A 637 -29.84 -4.95 3.13
CA ILE A 637 -31.30 -5.06 3.27
C ILE A 637 -32.01 -4.29 2.17
N GLU A 638 -31.56 -3.08 1.86
CA GLU A 638 -32.10 -2.26 0.78
C GLU A 638 -31.90 -2.92 -0.58
N TYR A 639 -30.71 -3.45 -0.86
CA TYR A 639 -30.42 -4.19 -2.09
C TYR A 639 -31.32 -5.41 -2.24
N VAL A 640 -31.41 -6.27 -1.21
CA VAL A 640 -32.28 -7.45 -1.22
C VAL A 640 -33.74 -7.06 -1.42
N ARG A 641 -34.20 -6.02 -0.71
CA ARG A 641 -35.57 -5.52 -0.82
C ARG A 641 -35.85 -5.02 -2.23
N ASN A 642 -34.98 -4.19 -2.80
CA ASN A 642 -35.12 -3.67 -4.15
C ASN A 642 -35.14 -4.82 -5.17
N ARG A 643 -34.20 -5.76 -5.06
CA ARG A 643 -34.04 -6.88 -5.97
C ARG A 643 -35.24 -7.82 -6.00
N PHE A 644 -35.72 -8.26 -4.85
CA PHE A 644 -36.85 -9.19 -4.80
C PHE A 644 -38.20 -8.50 -4.99
N ILE A 645 -38.38 -7.29 -4.46
CA ILE A 645 -39.68 -6.63 -4.49
C ILE A 645 -39.84 -5.77 -5.73
N ASN A 646 -38.94 -4.82 -5.96
CA ASN A 646 -39.08 -3.80 -6.99
C ASN A 646 -38.68 -4.32 -8.38
N GLU A 647 -37.70 -5.22 -8.46
CA GLU A 647 -37.18 -5.75 -9.74
C GLU A 647 -37.81 -7.09 -10.15
N LEU A 648 -38.36 -7.86 -9.21
CA LEU A 648 -38.99 -9.16 -9.51
C LEU A 648 -40.51 -9.13 -9.30
N ILE A 649 -40.97 -8.96 -8.06
CA ILE A 649 -42.38 -9.19 -7.72
C ILE A 649 -43.30 -8.10 -8.29
N GLU A 650 -42.97 -6.82 -8.14
CA GLU A 650 -43.80 -5.72 -8.62
C GLU A 650 -43.92 -5.66 -10.15
N PRO A 651 -42.84 -5.90 -10.93
CA PRO A 651 -42.93 -6.03 -12.38
C PRO A 651 -43.86 -7.18 -12.78
N LEU A 652 -43.78 -8.34 -12.15
CA LEU A 652 -44.68 -9.47 -12.42
C LEU A 652 -46.14 -9.11 -12.10
N GLN A 653 -46.41 -8.41 -10.99
CA GLN A 653 -47.76 -7.92 -10.66
C GLN A 653 -48.27 -6.93 -11.73
N LYS A 654 -47.44 -5.96 -12.15
CA LYS A 654 -47.79 -4.99 -13.18
C LYS A 654 -48.06 -5.66 -14.53
N GLN A 655 -47.25 -6.63 -14.92
CA GLN A 655 -47.46 -7.41 -16.14
C GLN A 655 -48.81 -8.13 -16.11
N LEU A 656 -49.15 -8.79 -15.00
CA LEU A 656 -50.41 -9.47 -14.83
C LEU A 656 -51.62 -8.52 -14.97
N THR A 657 -51.57 -7.34 -14.34
CA THR A 657 -52.60 -6.30 -14.48
C THR A 657 -52.69 -5.76 -15.91
N SER A 658 -51.55 -5.57 -16.58
CA SER A 658 -51.49 -5.11 -17.98
C SER A 658 -52.14 -6.13 -18.93
N VAL A 659 -51.82 -7.41 -18.79
CA VAL A 659 -52.39 -8.50 -19.63
C VAL A 659 -53.90 -8.60 -19.43
N ARG A 660 -54.38 -8.45 -18.19
CA ARG A 660 -55.81 -8.46 -17.84
C ARG A 660 -56.58 -7.25 -18.41
N SER A 661 -55.96 -6.08 -18.48
CA SER A 661 -56.60 -4.87 -19.02
C SER A 661 -56.63 -4.81 -20.56
N LYS A 662 -55.76 -5.57 -21.24
CA LYS A 662 -55.59 -5.57 -22.71
C LYS A 662 -56.02 -6.88 -23.38
N ILE A 663 -57.03 -7.56 -22.83
CA ILE A 663 -57.54 -8.86 -23.33
C ILE A 663 -57.83 -8.85 -24.85
N ASN A 664 -58.26 -7.72 -25.42
CA ASN A 664 -58.60 -7.60 -26.84
C ASN A 664 -57.39 -7.43 -27.79
N ASN A 665 -56.15 -7.37 -27.29
CA ASN A 665 -54.94 -7.17 -28.09
C ASN A 665 -53.78 -8.12 -27.73
N LYS A 666 -54.11 -9.30 -27.18
CA LYS A 666 -53.12 -10.30 -26.73
C LYS A 666 -52.18 -10.77 -27.85
N GLU A 667 -52.66 -10.92 -29.09
CA GLU A 667 -51.82 -11.38 -30.22
C GLU A 667 -50.70 -10.40 -30.58
N GLN A 668 -50.99 -9.09 -30.63
CA GLN A 668 -49.97 -8.08 -30.91
C GLN A 668 -48.96 -7.95 -29.77
N GLU A 669 -49.41 -7.99 -28.51
CA GLU A 669 -48.50 -7.97 -27.36
C GLU A 669 -47.60 -9.21 -27.31
N LEU A 670 -48.14 -10.38 -27.68
CA LEU A 670 -47.38 -11.62 -27.77
C LEU A 670 -46.32 -11.55 -28.88
N HIS A 671 -46.67 -10.98 -30.04
CA HIS A 671 -45.72 -10.77 -31.13
C HIS A 671 -44.59 -9.83 -30.71
N ASN A 672 -44.92 -8.66 -30.15
CA ASN A 672 -43.93 -7.69 -29.68
C ASN A 672 -43.01 -8.28 -28.60
N ALA A 673 -43.56 -8.99 -27.62
CA ALA A 673 -42.76 -9.63 -26.56
C ALA A 673 -41.83 -10.72 -27.11
N LYS A 674 -42.26 -11.49 -28.13
CA LYS A 674 -41.39 -12.48 -28.78
C LYS A 674 -40.24 -11.83 -29.56
N GLU A 675 -40.48 -10.72 -30.25
CA GLU A 675 -39.43 -9.99 -30.95
C GLU A 675 -38.42 -9.36 -29.97
N GLU A 676 -38.90 -8.74 -28.89
CA GLU A 676 -38.03 -8.20 -27.83
C GLU A 676 -37.19 -9.31 -27.15
N CYS A 677 -37.74 -10.52 -27.02
CA CYS A 677 -37.03 -11.68 -26.47
C CYS A 677 -35.89 -12.13 -27.38
N LYS A 678 -36.08 -12.12 -28.70
CA LYS A 678 -35.02 -12.43 -29.66
C LYS A 678 -33.87 -11.42 -29.57
N VAL A 679 -34.19 -10.12 -29.45
CA VAL A 679 -33.19 -9.05 -29.30
C VAL A 679 -32.37 -9.27 -28.03
N LEU A 680 -33.02 -9.52 -26.89
CA LEU A 680 -32.30 -9.78 -25.63
C LEU A 680 -31.50 -11.09 -25.64
N GLU A 681 -31.92 -12.12 -26.39
CA GLU A 681 -31.12 -13.34 -26.60
C GLU A 681 -29.90 -13.12 -27.50
N GLU A 682 -29.98 -12.20 -28.46
CA GLU A 682 -28.81 -11.72 -29.22
C GLU A 682 -27.86 -10.95 -28.31
N THR A 683 -28.39 -9.98 -27.55
CA THR A 683 -27.61 -9.22 -26.54
C THR A 683 -26.96 -10.16 -25.52
N LYS A 684 -27.63 -11.22 -25.07
CA LYS A 684 -27.05 -12.23 -24.16
C LYS A 684 -25.81 -12.89 -24.76
N ARG A 685 -25.86 -13.25 -26.05
CA ARG A 685 -24.73 -13.86 -26.76
C ARG A 685 -23.58 -12.88 -26.92
N ASP A 686 -23.88 -11.62 -27.20
CA ASP A 686 -22.87 -10.55 -27.31
C ASP A 686 -22.20 -10.29 -25.96
N ILE A 687 -22.97 -10.18 -24.86
CA ILE A 687 -22.42 -10.02 -23.51
C ILE A 687 -21.52 -11.21 -23.13
N ALA A 688 -21.93 -12.45 -23.43
CA ALA A 688 -21.11 -13.63 -23.15
C ALA A 688 -19.75 -13.56 -23.87
N ARG A 689 -19.75 -13.15 -25.14
CA ARG A 689 -18.53 -12.93 -25.91
C ARG A 689 -17.67 -11.79 -25.33
N GLN A 690 -18.28 -10.67 -24.95
CA GLN A 690 -17.57 -9.57 -24.31
C GLN A 690 -16.89 -10.00 -23.00
N ILE A 691 -17.56 -10.82 -22.20
CA ILE A 691 -17.00 -11.38 -20.96
C ILE A 691 -15.81 -12.29 -21.24
N GLU A 692 -15.89 -13.17 -22.23
CA GLU A 692 -14.76 -14.01 -22.65
C GLU A 692 -13.56 -13.15 -23.10
N ASP A 693 -13.82 -12.12 -23.90
CA ASP A 693 -12.79 -11.18 -24.37
C ASP A 693 -12.12 -10.43 -23.20
N ILE A 694 -12.90 -9.94 -22.23
CA ILE A 694 -12.39 -9.23 -21.05
C ILE A 694 -11.63 -10.19 -20.12
N GLN A 695 -12.10 -11.42 -19.93
CA GLN A 695 -11.42 -12.44 -19.11
C GLN A 695 -10.07 -12.86 -19.71
N ALA A 696 -9.96 -12.92 -21.04
CA ALA A 696 -8.68 -13.15 -21.71
C ALA A 696 -7.67 -12.05 -21.36
N LEU A 697 -8.08 -10.77 -21.45
CA LEU A 697 -7.24 -9.62 -21.07
C LEU A 697 -6.90 -9.60 -19.56
N GLN A 698 -7.80 -10.06 -18.70
CA GLN A 698 -7.53 -10.19 -17.26
C GLN A 698 -6.43 -11.22 -16.96
N THR A 699 -6.40 -12.32 -17.72
CA THR A 699 -5.39 -13.37 -17.56
C THR A 699 -3.99 -12.85 -17.90
N GLU A 700 -3.89 -11.87 -18.81
CA GLU A 700 -2.62 -11.19 -19.15
C GLU A 700 -2.16 -10.18 -18.07
N LEU A 701 -3.08 -9.74 -17.20
CA LEU A 701 -2.85 -8.79 -16.10
C LEU A 701 -2.53 -9.47 -14.75
N SER A 702 -2.83 -10.77 -14.63
CA SER A 702 -2.71 -11.59 -13.41
C SER A 702 -1.33 -12.23 -13.31
#